data_AF-B0JLL2-F1
#
_entry.id   AF-B0JLL2-F1
#
_cell.length_a   1.000
_cell.length_b   1.000
_cell.length_c   1.000
_cell.angle_alpha   90.00
_cell.angle_beta   90.00
_cell.angle_gamma   90.00
#
_symmetry.space_group_name_H-M   'P 1'
#
loop_
_entity.id
_entity.type
_entity.pdbx_description
1 polymer ?
#
loop_
_entity_poly.entity_id
_entity_poly.type
_entity_poly.pdbx_seq_one_letter_code
_entity_poly.pdbx_strand_id
1 'polypeptide(L)'
;MIDPISGPIDPKKQGTLRHWGSHPYFTRRAWNVVQEYIKRFSQVGDVVLDPFGGSGVTAVEALVLKRKAIYSDINPMAGFICRNIAVSPVNIDDFRSAFDDIARNCQEKIEEVYRMSPEEAADLEIPYWYPQGVRLPKNADAESVENLFTKRQLFSLSLILNQIELITDPIIKDLMRFTFSATLNKTNLTFSSTRGRIESRGNSGIMHRYRYWIPPQTIDLNVWEQFEQKFKGTAKFKIETNTVIGDFYQENFSIFDFSATDLTGISSESVDYIYTDPPYGQHIAYLDLSTMWNAWLGFEVSDNARELEAIEGGDLKKSKETYINLLSNSIREMFRVLKFDRWMSIVFAHKDPAYWDAIVKSAQEAGFEYVNSSVQHSTTPSLHKKKNPLTVLSGELVLNFRKVNNPKTIAISKVGIDILQIIKEVAEMTIVKSSGASTEDIYNALIPKLLENGLLTQVKKQIDDITPLLKEEFNFSELDHLWRIRTNTKIGCFIPLEDRIRFYLLDFLTAKKRQGKVATFDEIIFAVMPNLINGTTPSDQSILKVLEKLAYSPDGRHWQLGQEEGLQLTLDLNIEPISSVLTGLDFPKQADKIPHDQIIYALAKIAIAVGLKPYIGKKEQSTGYWNGEAFKDISLEKLPIDKLGKWDRDKIQQIDLIWFNNLGDAVFAFEVETSTPITTGIDRFMELLKIYPELAGKLVLIVPPKRVNKLKKILKDSHYIGHPLYMENKLVYSFSNQIAEVYQKLSSSTKLELSAVFASIEFILKKPEI
;
A
#
# COMPACT_ATOMS: atom_id res chain seq x y z
N MET A 1 -12.89 13.58 20.89
CA MET A 1 -12.02 14.21 19.87
C MET A 1 -11.63 13.13 18.88
N ILE A 2 -11.55 13.43 17.59
CA ILE A 2 -11.02 12.50 16.58
C ILE A 2 -9.50 12.52 16.69
N ASP A 3 -8.89 11.36 16.90
CA ASP A 3 -7.43 11.27 16.96
C ASP A 3 -6.85 11.41 15.54
N PRO A 4 -5.91 12.35 15.31
CA PRO A 4 -5.31 12.52 14.00
C PRO A 4 -4.48 11.30 13.63
N ILE A 5 -4.38 11.02 12.33
CA ILE A 5 -3.47 10.00 11.83
C ILE A 5 -2.03 10.50 12.08
N SER A 6 -1.23 9.71 12.80
CA SER A 6 0.13 10.07 13.19
C SER A 6 1.20 9.11 12.64
N GLY A 7 0.79 7.96 12.10
CA GLY A 7 1.67 6.94 11.53
C GLY A 7 1.45 6.74 10.03
N PRO A 8 2.43 6.17 9.33
CA PRO A 8 2.31 5.85 7.91
C PRO A 8 1.25 4.77 7.66
N ILE A 9 0.58 4.85 6.51
CA ILE A 9 -0.34 3.82 6.02
C ILE A 9 0.30 3.12 4.83
N ASP A 10 0.42 1.80 4.84
CA ASP A 10 1.05 1.08 3.72
C ASP A 10 0.24 1.26 2.41
N PRO A 11 0.82 1.88 1.36
CA PRO A 11 0.05 2.21 0.17
C PRO A 11 -0.13 1.01 -0.75
N LYS A 12 -1.38 0.72 -1.10
CA LYS A 12 -1.78 -0.31 -2.08
C LYS A 12 -1.97 0.34 -3.45
N LYS A 13 -0.92 0.29 -4.30
CA LYS A 13 -1.01 0.76 -5.71
C LYS A 13 -1.80 -0.19 -6.61
N GLN A 14 -1.74 -1.49 -6.33
CA GLN A 14 -2.48 -2.52 -7.06
C GLN A 14 -3.52 -3.11 -6.12
N GLY A 15 -4.76 -3.26 -6.58
CA GLY A 15 -5.87 -3.75 -5.76
C GLY A 15 -7.24 -3.32 -6.26
N THR A 16 -7.31 -2.24 -7.05
CA THR A 16 -8.56 -1.72 -7.61
C THR A 16 -8.35 -1.30 -9.07
N LEU A 17 -9.25 -1.69 -9.96
CA LEU A 17 -9.15 -1.39 -11.40
C LEU A 17 -9.61 0.03 -11.69
N ARG A 18 -10.53 0.59 -10.89
CA ARG A 18 -11.06 1.95 -11.08
C ARG A 18 -9.99 3.06 -11.15
N HIS A 19 -8.82 2.84 -10.53
CA HIS A 19 -7.70 3.80 -10.56
C HIS A 19 -6.51 3.36 -11.42
N TRP A 20 -5.97 2.15 -11.24
CA TRP A 20 -4.79 1.70 -12.01
C TRP A 20 -5.12 0.84 -13.23
N GLY A 21 -6.39 0.42 -13.37
CA GLY A 21 -6.89 -0.33 -14.52
C GLY A 21 -7.71 0.50 -15.51
N SER A 22 -7.98 1.78 -15.24
CA SER A 22 -8.84 2.67 -16.03
C SER A 22 -8.06 3.48 -17.07
N HIS A 23 -7.81 4.77 -16.81
CA HIS A 23 -7.00 5.66 -17.67
C HIS A 23 -5.54 5.68 -17.19
N PRO A 24 -4.53 6.03 -17.99
CA PRO A 24 -3.23 6.47 -17.47
C PRO A 24 -3.27 7.94 -17.00
N TYR A 25 -2.54 8.32 -15.96
CA TYR A 25 -2.44 9.71 -15.52
C TYR A 25 -1.09 9.97 -14.83
N PHE A 26 -0.62 11.22 -14.86
CA PHE A 26 0.76 11.59 -14.52
C PHE A 26 1.11 11.29 -13.06
N THR A 27 0.22 11.60 -12.14
CA THR A 27 0.41 11.43 -10.69
C THR A 27 -0.85 10.89 -10.03
N ARG A 28 -0.73 9.86 -9.17
CA ARG A 28 -1.87 9.25 -8.47
C ARG A 28 -1.53 8.88 -7.05
N ARG A 29 -2.46 9.18 -6.14
CA ARG A 29 -2.41 8.76 -4.74
C ARG A 29 -2.93 7.35 -4.57
N ALA A 30 -2.31 6.58 -3.68
CA ALA A 30 -2.79 5.25 -3.27
C ALA A 30 -4.21 5.35 -2.70
N TRP A 31 -5.15 4.64 -3.33
CA TRP A 31 -6.58 4.74 -2.99
C TRP A 31 -6.88 4.40 -1.53
N ASN A 32 -6.17 3.41 -0.95
CA ASN A 32 -6.41 2.98 0.42
C ASN A 32 -5.95 4.01 1.45
N VAL A 33 -4.85 4.74 1.17
CA VAL A 33 -4.41 5.84 2.04
C VAL A 33 -5.51 6.89 2.06
N VAL A 34 -5.98 7.32 0.90
CA VAL A 34 -7.07 8.31 0.79
C VAL A 34 -8.34 7.84 1.51
N GLN A 35 -8.71 6.57 1.39
CA GLN A 35 -9.84 6.00 2.12
C GLN A 35 -9.70 6.10 3.64
N GLU A 36 -8.52 5.79 4.20
CA GLU A 36 -8.33 5.85 5.66
C GLU A 36 -8.47 7.28 6.20
N TYR A 37 -7.99 8.27 5.44
CA TYR A 37 -8.20 9.68 5.76
C TYR A 37 -9.68 10.09 5.69
N ILE A 38 -10.38 9.71 4.62
CA ILE A 38 -11.82 9.98 4.48
C ILE A 38 -12.60 9.32 5.62
N LYS A 39 -12.34 8.05 5.94
CA LYS A 39 -13.00 7.33 7.05
C LYS A 39 -12.72 7.98 8.41
N ARG A 40 -11.50 8.47 8.63
CA ARG A 40 -11.11 9.08 9.90
C ARG A 40 -11.80 10.41 10.15
N PHE A 41 -11.88 11.25 9.12
CA PHE A 41 -12.26 12.65 9.28
C PHE A 41 -13.65 12.98 8.72
N SER A 42 -14.38 12.00 8.18
CA SER A 42 -15.76 12.16 7.71
C SER A 42 -16.63 10.94 8.05
N GLN A 43 -17.94 11.14 8.05
CA GLN A 43 -18.96 10.10 8.25
C GLN A 43 -19.70 9.78 6.94
N VAL A 44 -20.45 8.68 6.92
CA VAL A 44 -21.30 8.35 5.76
C VAL A 44 -22.29 9.51 5.52
N GLY A 45 -22.43 9.94 4.26
CA GLY A 45 -23.29 11.07 3.87
C GLY A 45 -22.63 12.46 3.95
N ASP A 46 -21.47 12.60 4.61
CA ASP A 46 -20.72 13.85 4.68
C ASP A 46 -20.22 14.30 3.30
N VAL A 47 -19.96 15.60 3.14
CA VAL A 47 -19.41 16.20 1.92
C VAL A 47 -17.89 16.25 1.98
N VAL A 48 -17.23 15.57 1.04
CA VAL A 48 -15.78 15.55 0.85
C VAL A 48 -15.41 16.35 -0.40
N LEU A 49 -14.47 17.28 -0.26
CA LEU A 49 -13.96 18.12 -1.36
C LEU A 49 -12.50 17.80 -1.68
N ASP A 50 -12.18 17.76 -2.97
CA ASP A 50 -10.82 17.86 -3.48
C ASP A 50 -10.72 18.97 -4.55
N PRO A 51 -10.09 20.12 -4.24
CA PRO A 51 -9.94 21.24 -5.16
C PRO A 51 -8.71 21.14 -6.08
N PHE A 52 -7.87 20.11 -5.91
CA PHE A 52 -6.77 19.75 -6.83
C PHE A 52 -6.98 18.29 -7.28
N GLY A 53 -8.17 18.02 -7.82
CA GLY A 53 -8.72 16.68 -7.91
C GLY A 53 -7.93 15.67 -8.74
N GLY A 54 -7.10 16.11 -9.70
CA GLY A 54 -6.27 15.25 -10.51
C GLY A 54 -7.07 14.13 -11.20
N SER A 55 -6.63 12.87 -11.16
CA SER A 55 -7.45 11.79 -11.75
C SER A 55 -8.70 11.41 -10.94
N GLY A 56 -9.00 12.10 -9.83
CA GLY A 56 -10.23 11.92 -9.06
C GLY A 56 -10.18 10.87 -7.96
N VAL A 57 -8.99 10.52 -7.45
CA VAL A 57 -8.88 9.48 -6.40
C VAL A 57 -9.75 9.82 -5.19
N THR A 58 -9.62 11.03 -4.65
CA THR A 58 -10.39 11.49 -3.48
C THR A 58 -11.90 11.45 -3.73
N ALA A 59 -12.36 12.00 -4.85
CA ALA A 59 -13.79 12.06 -5.17
C ALA A 59 -14.39 10.65 -5.37
N VAL A 60 -13.72 9.79 -6.12
CA VAL A 60 -14.17 8.41 -6.36
C VAL A 60 -14.18 7.61 -5.06
N GLU A 61 -13.15 7.71 -4.22
CA GLU A 61 -13.12 7.00 -2.94
C GLU A 61 -14.14 7.52 -1.94
N ALA A 62 -14.45 8.83 -1.96
CA ALA A 62 -15.56 9.37 -1.19
C ALA A 62 -16.90 8.72 -1.59
N LEU A 63 -17.18 8.59 -2.89
CA LEU A 63 -18.38 7.91 -3.38
C LEU A 63 -18.43 6.42 -3.01
N VAL A 64 -17.30 5.70 -3.14
CA VAL A 64 -17.17 4.29 -2.71
C VAL A 64 -17.49 4.14 -1.22
N LEU A 65 -17.04 5.09 -0.41
CA LEU A 65 -17.31 5.14 1.02
C LEU A 65 -18.68 5.76 1.34
N LYS A 66 -19.55 6.02 0.36
CA LYS A 66 -20.89 6.61 0.55
C LYS A 66 -20.87 8.00 1.19
N ARG A 67 -19.91 8.84 0.78
CA ARG A 67 -19.86 10.29 1.05
C ARG A 67 -20.23 11.06 -0.22
N LYS A 68 -20.77 12.26 -0.06
CA LYS A 68 -20.95 13.21 -1.16
C LYS A 68 -19.58 13.72 -1.58
N ALA A 69 -19.30 13.73 -2.88
CA ALA A 69 -18.01 14.11 -3.43
C ALA A 69 -18.15 15.39 -4.26
N ILE A 70 -17.35 16.40 -3.92
CA ILE A 70 -17.13 17.58 -4.74
C ILE A 70 -15.71 17.51 -5.27
N TYR A 71 -15.58 17.57 -6.59
CA TYR A 71 -14.31 17.59 -7.29
C TYR A 71 -14.13 18.95 -7.96
N SER A 72 -12.93 19.53 -7.88
CA SER A 72 -12.52 20.61 -8.77
C SER A 72 -11.10 20.38 -9.27
N ASP A 73 -10.85 20.68 -10.55
CA ASP A 73 -9.50 20.77 -11.09
C ASP A 73 -9.49 21.74 -12.28
N ILE A 74 -8.42 22.50 -12.45
CA ILE A 74 -8.29 23.46 -13.55
C ILE A 74 -8.04 22.78 -14.90
N ASN A 75 -7.61 21.51 -14.88
CA ASN A 75 -7.35 20.72 -16.06
C ASN A 75 -8.62 19.96 -16.50
N PRO A 76 -9.23 20.31 -17.65
CA PRO A 76 -10.44 19.66 -18.11
C PRO A 76 -10.25 18.16 -18.36
N MET A 77 -9.05 17.73 -18.77
CA MET A 77 -8.75 16.30 -18.93
C MET A 77 -8.81 15.54 -17.60
N ALA A 78 -8.39 16.16 -16.51
CA ALA A 78 -8.44 15.59 -15.18
C ALA A 78 -9.90 15.36 -14.74
N GLY A 79 -10.73 16.40 -14.93
CA GLY A 79 -12.17 16.32 -14.68
C GLY A 79 -12.87 15.27 -15.55
N PHE A 80 -12.55 15.21 -16.83
CA PHE A 80 -13.09 14.20 -17.75
C PHE A 80 -12.75 12.76 -17.32
N ILE A 81 -11.53 12.52 -16.85
CA ILE A 81 -11.11 11.21 -16.31
C ILE A 81 -11.91 10.88 -15.04
N CYS A 82 -11.96 11.82 -14.08
CA CYS A 82 -12.68 11.62 -12.82
C CYS A 82 -14.15 11.29 -13.06
N ARG A 83 -14.84 12.08 -13.90
CA ARG A 83 -16.25 11.88 -14.27
C ARG A 83 -16.47 10.49 -14.83
N ASN A 84 -15.67 10.09 -15.81
CA ASN A 84 -15.80 8.78 -16.45
C ASN A 84 -15.42 7.62 -15.54
N ILE A 85 -14.69 7.82 -14.44
CA ILE A 85 -14.52 6.78 -13.42
C ILE A 85 -15.75 6.72 -12.51
N ALA A 86 -16.25 7.87 -12.06
CA ALA A 86 -17.33 7.99 -11.08
C ALA A 86 -18.71 7.55 -11.61
N VAL A 87 -19.10 7.96 -12.83
CA VAL A 87 -20.44 7.71 -13.40
C VAL A 87 -20.77 6.22 -13.43
N SER A 88 -21.75 5.79 -12.64
CA SER A 88 -22.13 4.38 -12.45
C SER A 88 -23.60 4.27 -12.01
N PRO A 89 -24.39 3.24 -12.34
CA PRO A 89 -24.06 2.16 -13.24
C PRO A 89 -24.05 2.63 -14.69
N VAL A 90 -23.16 2.02 -15.49
CA VAL A 90 -23.24 2.08 -16.97
C VAL A 90 -23.70 0.72 -17.48
N ASN A 91 -24.60 0.69 -18.47
CA ASN A 91 -24.98 -0.56 -19.12
C ASN A 91 -23.80 -1.11 -19.93
N ILE A 92 -23.24 -2.23 -19.48
CA ILE A 92 -22.06 -2.85 -20.09
C ILE A 92 -22.39 -3.49 -21.43
N ASP A 93 -23.63 -3.95 -21.63
CA ASP A 93 -24.04 -4.56 -22.88
C ASP A 93 -24.23 -3.49 -23.97
N ASP A 94 -24.78 -2.34 -23.63
CA ASP A 94 -24.85 -1.19 -24.56
C ASP A 94 -23.45 -0.68 -24.91
N PHE A 95 -22.53 -0.62 -23.93
CA PHE A 95 -21.14 -0.26 -24.16
C PHE A 95 -20.43 -1.26 -25.09
N ARG A 96 -20.71 -2.56 -24.94
CA ARG A 96 -20.21 -3.62 -25.84
C ARG A 96 -20.80 -3.51 -27.24
N SER A 97 -22.11 -3.31 -27.36
CA SER A 97 -22.76 -3.14 -28.66
C SER A 97 -22.16 -1.95 -29.42
N ALA A 98 -21.94 -0.82 -28.74
CA ALA A 98 -21.30 0.34 -29.35
C ALA A 98 -19.86 0.04 -29.81
N PHE A 99 -19.10 -0.76 -29.04
CA PHE A 99 -17.77 -1.21 -29.46
C PHE A 99 -17.82 -2.12 -30.68
N ASP A 100 -18.75 -3.08 -30.72
CA ASP A 100 -18.92 -4.00 -31.84
C ASP A 100 -19.31 -3.26 -33.13
N ASP A 101 -20.12 -2.20 -33.02
CA ASP A 101 -20.45 -1.31 -34.14
C ASP A 101 -19.20 -0.58 -34.68
N ILE A 102 -18.38 -0.02 -33.78
CA ILE A 102 -17.10 0.61 -34.16
C ILE A 102 -16.19 -0.44 -34.81
N ALA A 103 -16.10 -1.64 -34.25
CA ALA A 103 -15.27 -2.73 -34.79
C ALA A 103 -15.66 -3.09 -36.22
N ARG A 104 -16.96 -3.26 -36.48
CA ARG A 104 -17.47 -3.54 -37.83
C ARG A 104 -17.09 -2.46 -38.86
N ASN A 105 -16.98 -1.20 -38.43
CA ASN A 105 -16.73 -0.07 -39.32
C ASN A 105 -15.25 0.34 -39.44
N CYS A 106 -14.43 0.01 -38.45
CA CYS A 106 -13.04 0.47 -38.33
C CYS A 106 -12.00 -0.63 -38.49
N GLN A 107 -12.23 -1.83 -37.92
CA GLN A 107 -11.17 -2.82 -37.69
C GLN A 107 -10.44 -3.18 -38.98
N GLU A 108 -11.15 -3.66 -40.01
CA GLU A 108 -10.52 -4.11 -41.24
C GLU A 108 -9.76 -2.99 -41.95
N LYS A 109 -10.33 -1.79 -42.00
CA LYS A 109 -9.70 -0.60 -42.61
C LYS A 109 -8.40 -0.22 -41.91
N ILE A 110 -8.36 -0.35 -40.58
CA ILE A 110 -7.14 -0.06 -39.81
C ILE A 110 -6.10 -1.16 -40.08
N GLU A 111 -6.50 -2.43 -40.07
CA GLU A 111 -5.60 -3.54 -40.37
C GLU A 111 -5.01 -3.45 -41.80
N GLU A 112 -5.79 -3.01 -42.79
CA GLU A 112 -5.30 -2.71 -44.14
C GLU A 112 -4.19 -1.66 -44.12
N VAL A 113 -4.37 -0.56 -43.39
CA VAL A 113 -3.38 0.51 -43.26
C VAL A 113 -2.10 0.03 -42.57
N TYR A 114 -2.21 -0.89 -41.60
CA TYR A 114 -1.04 -1.47 -40.95
C TYR A 114 -0.31 -2.52 -41.81
N ARG A 115 -0.96 -3.09 -42.83
CA ARG A 115 -0.34 -3.97 -43.84
C ARG A 115 0.45 -3.23 -44.93
N MET A 116 0.22 -1.94 -45.11
CA MET A 116 0.95 -1.11 -46.08
C MET A 116 2.45 -1.03 -45.77
N SER A 117 3.27 -0.67 -46.76
CA SER A 117 4.68 -0.31 -46.54
C SER A 117 4.81 1.10 -45.92
N PRO A 118 5.94 1.44 -45.28
CA PRO A 118 6.15 2.80 -44.74
C PRO A 118 6.00 3.90 -45.79
N GLU A 119 6.42 3.64 -47.04
CA GLU A 119 6.33 4.55 -48.17
C GLU A 119 4.87 4.77 -48.58
N GLU A 120 4.09 3.70 -48.75
CA GLU A 120 2.66 3.78 -49.07
C GLU A 120 1.86 4.53 -48.00
N ALA A 121 2.21 4.31 -46.73
CA ALA A 121 1.55 4.97 -45.62
C ALA A 121 1.89 6.47 -45.47
N ALA A 122 2.99 6.94 -46.05
CA ALA A 122 3.38 8.35 -46.00
C ALA A 122 2.42 9.22 -46.84
N ASP A 123 1.92 8.67 -47.95
CA ASP A 123 1.01 9.34 -48.89
C ASP A 123 -0.48 9.13 -48.54
N LEU A 124 -0.76 8.55 -47.37
CA LEU A 124 -2.12 8.22 -46.96
C LEU A 124 -2.96 9.48 -46.74
N GLU A 125 -4.08 9.56 -47.48
CA GLU A 125 -5.09 10.59 -47.28
C GLU A 125 -5.90 10.32 -46.01
N ILE A 126 -6.11 11.35 -45.19
CA ILE A 126 -6.86 11.26 -43.94
C ILE A 126 -8.17 12.04 -44.10
N PRO A 127 -9.29 11.37 -44.42
CA PRO A 127 -10.56 12.05 -44.72
C PRO A 127 -11.34 12.45 -43.46
N TYR A 128 -10.90 12.02 -42.28
CA TYR A 128 -11.58 12.25 -41.01
C TYR A 128 -10.89 13.38 -40.22
N TRP A 129 -11.64 14.01 -39.31
CA TRP A 129 -11.12 15.08 -38.47
C TRP A 129 -10.05 14.57 -37.49
N TYR A 130 -8.99 15.36 -37.33
CA TYR A 130 -7.96 15.21 -36.30
C TYR A 130 -7.42 16.60 -35.92
N PRO A 131 -6.82 16.78 -34.73
CA PRO A 131 -6.27 18.08 -34.34
C PRO A 131 -5.12 18.50 -35.27
N GLN A 132 -5.17 19.72 -35.78
CA GLN A 132 -4.17 20.32 -36.66
C GLN A 132 -3.77 21.70 -36.13
N GLY A 133 -2.47 22.04 -36.20
CA GLY A 133 -1.93 23.33 -35.80
C GLY A 133 -1.92 23.59 -34.30
N VAL A 134 -2.21 22.60 -33.47
CA VAL A 134 -2.19 22.75 -32.00
C VAL A 134 -0.76 22.66 -31.51
N ARG A 135 -0.19 23.79 -31.09
CA ARG A 135 1.20 23.89 -30.65
C ARG A 135 1.43 23.11 -29.35
N LEU A 136 2.53 22.36 -29.30
CA LEU A 136 2.99 21.68 -28.09
C LEU A 136 3.83 22.61 -27.19
N PRO A 137 4.02 22.24 -25.91
CA PRO A 137 4.89 22.98 -25.00
C PRO A 137 6.30 23.15 -25.55
N LYS A 138 7.00 24.25 -25.19
CA LYS A 138 8.31 24.60 -25.77
C LYS A 138 9.41 23.56 -25.54
N ASN A 139 9.24 22.70 -24.55
CA ASN A 139 10.16 21.61 -24.23
C ASN A 139 9.80 20.28 -24.94
N ALA A 140 8.84 20.24 -25.86
CA ALA A 140 8.53 19.06 -26.67
C ALA A 140 9.57 18.83 -27.77
N ASP A 141 9.75 17.58 -28.20
CA ASP A 141 10.59 17.23 -29.37
C ASP A 141 9.83 17.42 -30.70
N ALA A 142 8.51 17.63 -30.64
CA ALA A 142 7.64 17.90 -31.77
C ALA A 142 7.01 19.29 -31.63
N GLU A 143 6.71 19.96 -32.75
CA GLU A 143 6.17 21.33 -32.74
C GLU A 143 4.66 21.39 -32.46
N SER A 144 3.92 20.43 -33.03
CA SER A 144 2.45 20.38 -32.95
C SER A 144 1.94 18.98 -32.61
N VAL A 145 0.67 18.88 -32.17
CA VAL A 145 0.06 17.62 -31.75
C VAL A 145 0.05 16.58 -32.87
N GLU A 146 -0.25 16.97 -34.10
CA GLU A 146 -0.25 16.05 -35.25
C GLU A 146 1.13 15.45 -35.55
N ASN A 147 2.22 16.17 -35.20
CA ASN A 147 3.59 15.66 -35.35
C ASN A 147 3.97 14.58 -34.32
N LEU A 148 3.10 14.29 -33.34
CA LEU A 148 3.29 13.18 -32.41
C LEU A 148 2.87 11.83 -32.98
N PHE A 149 2.31 11.78 -34.19
CA PHE A 149 1.69 10.57 -34.73
C PHE A 149 2.20 10.26 -36.13
N THR A 150 2.28 8.97 -36.46
CA THR A 150 2.46 8.54 -37.86
C THR A 150 1.18 8.78 -38.66
N LYS A 151 1.25 8.83 -39.99
CA LYS A 151 0.06 8.93 -40.86
C LYS A 151 -0.92 7.77 -40.63
N ARG A 152 -0.42 6.55 -40.41
CA ARG A 152 -1.23 5.38 -40.04
C ARG A 152 -1.99 5.61 -38.74
N GLN A 153 -1.30 6.13 -37.72
CA GLN A 153 -1.89 6.43 -36.44
C GLN A 153 -2.95 7.52 -36.56
N LEU A 154 -2.66 8.62 -37.25
CA LEU A 154 -3.62 9.71 -37.47
C LEU A 154 -4.89 9.22 -38.18
N PHE A 155 -4.74 8.44 -39.26
CA PHE A 155 -5.89 7.85 -39.96
C PHE A 155 -6.71 6.95 -39.04
N SER A 156 -6.05 6.03 -38.33
CA SER A 156 -6.72 5.05 -37.49
C SER A 156 -7.45 5.71 -36.32
N LEU A 157 -6.80 6.66 -35.65
CA LEU A 157 -7.36 7.40 -34.52
C LEU A 157 -8.52 8.31 -34.95
N SER A 158 -8.37 9.03 -36.06
CA SER A 158 -9.43 9.89 -36.60
C SER A 158 -10.66 9.10 -37.06
N LEU A 159 -10.45 7.93 -37.68
CA LEU A 159 -11.53 7.02 -38.05
C LEU A 159 -12.29 6.49 -36.82
N ILE A 160 -11.57 6.04 -35.78
CA ILE A 160 -12.18 5.56 -34.54
C ILE A 160 -12.98 6.69 -33.88
N LEU A 161 -12.38 7.87 -33.71
CA LEU A 161 -13.06 9.01 -33.09
C LEU A 161 -14.31 9.42 -33.88
N ASN A 162 -14.23 9.45 -35.21
CA ASN A 162 -15.39 9.73 -36.06
C ASN A 162 -16.54 8.74 -35.83
N GLN A 163 -16.26 7.44 -35.66
CA GLN A 163 -17.32 6.47 -35.32
C GLN A 163 -17.85 6.65 -33.89
N ILE A 164 -17.00 7.01 -32.93
CA ILE A 164 -17.42 7.31 -31.55
C ILE A 164 -18.41 8.47 -31.53
N GLU A 165 -18.17 9.52 -32.31
CA GLU A 165 -19.05 10.68 -32.36
C GLU A 165 -20.45 10.38 -32.92
N LEU A 166 -20.63 9.26 -33.62
CA LEU A 166 -21.94 8.79 -34.12
C LEU A 166 -22.80 8.09 -33.04
N ILE A 167 -22.23 7.73 -31.88
CA ILE A 167 -22.98 7.10 -30.79
C ILE A 167 -24.09 8.06 -30.32
N THR A 168 -25.30 7.56 -30.08
CA THR A 168 -26.44 8.41 -29.66
C THR A 168 -26.51 8.60 -28.15
N ASP A 169 -26.25 7.55 -27.38
CA ASP A 169 -26.24 7.62 -25.91
C ASP A 169 -25.02 8.46 -25.43
N PRO A 170 -25.25 9.58 -24.71
CA PRO A 170 -24.17 10.47 -24.29
C PRO A 170 -23.23 9.83 -23.24
N ILE A 171 -23.75 8.97 -22.36
CA ILE A 171 -22.94 8.30 -21.32
C ILE A 171 -22.03 7.27 -22.00
N ILE A 172 -22.57 6.49 -22.94
CA ILE A 172 -21.79 5.50 -23.69
C ILE A 172 -20.78 6.20 -24.61
N LYS A 173 -21.16 7.29 -25.27
CA LYS A 173 -20.26 8.12 -26.08
C LYS A 173 -19.08 8.62 -25.25
N ASP A 174 -19.34 9.27 -24.11
CA ASP A 174 -18.28 9.80 -23.26
C ASP A 174 -17.36 8.69 -22.72
N LEU A 175 -17.92 7.53 -22.34
CA LEU A 175 -17.12 6.39 -21.90
C LEU A 175 -16.25 5.82 -23.04
N MET A 176 -16.74 5.87 -24.28
CA MET A 176 -15.98 5.47 -25.46
C MET A 176 -14.89 6.51 -25.80
N ARG A 177 -15.18 7.81 -25.68
CA ARG A 177 -14.18 8.89 -25.77
C ARG A 177 -13.09 8.75 -24.70
N PHE A 178 -13.45 8.35 -23.48
CA PHE A 178 -12.51 8.00 -22.41
C PHE A 178 -11.63 6.80 -22.76
N THR A 179 -12.22 5.78 -23.39
CA THR A 179 -11.46 4.59 -23.85
C THR A 179 -10.50 4.96 -24.97
N PHE A 180 -10.94 5.79 -25.92
CA PHE A 180 -10.13 6.35 -26.99
C PHE A 180 -8.96 7.18 -26.42
N SER A 181 -9.22 8.08 -25.48
CA SER A 181 -8.17 8.93 -24.88
C SER A 181 -7.11 8.11 -24.14
N ALA A 182 -7.49 6.99 -23.53
CA ALA A 182 -6.56 6.07 -22.88
C ALA A 182 -5.63 5.36 -23.88
N THR A 183 -6.07 5.17 -25.13
CA THR A 183 -5.30 4.58 -26.24
C THR A 183 -4.18 5.51 -26.69
N LEU A 184 -4.46 6.82 -26.74
CA LEU A 184 -3.50 7.85 -27.17
C LEU A 184 -2.16 7.76 -26.42
N ASN A 185 -2.14 7.32 -25.15
CA ASN A 185 -0.91 7.16 -24.36
C ASN A 185 0.08 6.11 -24.92
N LYS A 186 -0.36 5.22 -25.81
CA LYS A 186 0.51 4.20 -26.42
C LYS A 186 0.65 4.34 -27.92
N THR A 187 -0.31 4.97 -28.57
CA THR A 187 -0.36 5.10 -30.03
C THR A 187 0.11 6.49 -30.43
N ASN A 188 1.37 6.80 -30.12
CA ASN A 188 2.04 8.04 -30.52
C ASN A 188 3.56 7.81 -30.51
N LEU A 189 4.31 8.68 -31.20
CA LEU A 189 5.75 8.60 -31.38
C LEU A 189 6.56 8.76 -30.09
N THR A 190 5.98 9.25 -28.99
CA THR A 190 6.67 9.33 -27.68
C THR A 190 6.65 8.01 -26.92
N PHE A 191 5.93 6.99 -27.41
CA PHE A 191 5.87 5.68 -26.79
C PHE A 191 7.23 4.95 -26.89
N SER A 192 7.64 4.33 -25.79
CA SER A 192 8.82 3.47 -25.73
C SER A 192 8.53 2.19 -24.96
N SER A 193 9.04 1.06 -25.45
CA SER A 193 8.87 -0.25 -24.82
C SER A 193 9.83 -0.45 -23.64
N THR A 194 9.43 -1.30 -22.69
CA THR A 194 10.30 -1.73 -21.59
C THR A 194 11.24 -2.79 -22.12
N ARG A 195 12.54 -2.56 -22.01
CA ARG A 195 13.58 -3.49 -22.46
C ARG A 195 13.34 -4.92 -21.94
N GLY A 196 13.37 -5.90 -22.84
CA GLY A 196 13.20 -7.32 -22.50
C GLY A 196 11.75 -7.77 -22.25
N ARG A 197 10.75 -6.94 -22.60
CA ARG A 197 9.33 -7.32 -22.59
C ARG A 197 8.73 -7.17 -23.99
N ILE A 198 7.52 -7.71 -24.19
CA ILE A 198 6.76 -7.49 -25.43
C ILE A 198 6.62 -5.98 -25.71
N GLU A 199 6.62 -5.58 -26.98
CA GLU A 199 6.72 -4.17 -27.38
C GLU A 199 5.66 -3.26 -26.77
N SER A 200 4.43 -3.77 -26.63
CA SER A 200 3.31 -3.05 -26.02
C SER A 200 3.45 -2.80 -24.50
N ARG A 201 4.44 -3.43 -23.84
CA ARG A 201 4.77 -3.20 -22.42
C ARG A 201 5.73 -2.04 -22.31
N GLY A 202 5.20 -0.83 -22.33
CA GLY A 202 5.95 0.41 -22.27
C GLY A 202 5.08 1.58 -21.83
N ASN A 203 5.62 2.79 -21.96
CA ASN A 203 4.86 4.01 -21.70
C ASN A 203 5.38 5.19 -22.52
N SER A 204 4.53 6.19 -22.76
CA SER A 204 4.92 7.44 -23.41
C SER A 204 5.86 8.27 -22.56
N GLY A 205 6.71 9.07 -23.22
CA GLY A 205 7.65 10.01 -22.60
C GLY A 205 6.98 10.88 -21.53
N ILE A 206 5.77 11.34 -21.79
CA ILE A 206 4.96 12.16 -20.86
C ILE A 206 4.72 11.50 -19.50
N MET A 207 4.71 10.17 -19.40
CA MET A 207 4.42 9.43 -18.17
C MET A 207 5.65 9.17 -17.30
N HIS A 208 6.86 9.24 -17.85
CA HIS A 208 8.09 8.88 -17.12
C HIS A 208 9.21 9.91 -17.23
N ARG A 209 9.11 10.84 -18.18
CA ARG A 209 10.01 11.99 -18.36
C ARG A 209 9.30 13.34 -18.20
N TYR A 210 7.97 13.34 -18.06
CA TYR A 210 7.15 14.55 -17.93
C TYR A 210 7.41 15.58 -19.04
N ARG A 211 7.53 15.10 -20.28
CA ARG A 211 7.57 15.91 -21.52
C ARG A 211 7.23 15.05 -22.73
N TYR A 212 6.87 15.68 -23.85
CA TYR A 212 6.71 15.03 -25.16
C TYR A 212 8.09 14.70 -25.76
N TRP A 213 8.72 13.64 -25.26
CA TRP A 213 10.02 13.16 -25.69
C TRP A 213 9.87 12.01 -26.70
N ILE A 214 10.51 12.11 -27.85
CA ILE A 214 10.50 11.09 -28.90
C ILE A 214 11.80 10.25 -28.77
N PRO A 215 11.69 8.93 -28.51
CA PRO A 215 12.86 8.06 -28.46
C PRO A 215 13.55 7.98 -29.83
N PRO A 216 14.89 7.79 -29.86
CA PRO A 216 15.63 7.62 -31.12
C PRO A 216 15.11 6.47 -32.00
N GLN A 217 14.57 5.43 -31.37
CA GLN A 217 13.88 4.34 -32.04
C GLN A 217 12.43 4.36 -31.59
N THR A 218 11.54 4.74 -32.51
CA THR A 218 10.10 4.75 -32.28
C THR A 218 9.50 3.38 -32.56
N ILE A 219 8.33 3.12 -31.98
CA ILE A 219 7.57 1.89 -32.15
C ILE A 219 6.18 2.28 -32.63
N ASP A 220 5.78 1.77 -33.78
CA ASP A 220 4.43 1.99 -34.32
C ASP A 220 3.52 0.83 -33.91
N LEU A 221 2.84 0.98 -32.76
CA LEU A 221 1.88 -0.01 -32.29
C LEU A 221 0.58 0.07 -33.10
N ASN A 222 -0.01 -1.09 -33.41
CA ASN A 222 -1.34 -1.16 -34.02
C ASN A 222 -2.39 -0.48 -33.13
N VAL A 223 -3.02 0.58 -33.65
CA VAL A 223 -4.00 1.39 -32.94
C VAL A 223 -5.25 0.59 -32.54
N TRP A 224 -5.74 -0.27 -33.42
CA TRP A 224 -6.93 -1.09 -33.17
C TRP A 224 -6.69 -2.06 -32.00
N GLU A 225 -5.56 -2.76 -32.01
CA GLU A 225 -5.20 -3.66 -30.92
C GLU A 225 -5.09 -2.93 -29.57
N GLN A 226 -4.51 -1.73 -29.55
CA GLN A 226 -4.43 -0.94 -28.33
C GLN A 226 -5.82 -0.46 -27.88
N PHE A 227 -6.67 -0.01 -28.80
CA PHE A 227 -8.04 0.42 -28.51
C PHE A 227 -8.89 -0.73 -27.94
N GLU A 228 -8.84 -1.92 -28.56
CA GLU A 228 -9.55 -3.10 -28.07
C GLU A 228 -9.07 -3.51 -26.66
N GLN A 229 -7.76 -3.48 -26.40
CA GLN A 229 -7.23 -3.75 -25.07
C GLN A 229 -7.72 -2.74 -24.04
N LYS A 230 -7.80 -1.46 -24.41
CA LYS A 230 -8.34 -0.40 -23.55
C LYS A 230 -9.82 -0.60 -23.29
N PHE A 231 -10.62 -0.91 -24.31
CA PHE A 231 -12.03 -1.23 -24.17
C PHE A 231 -12.27 -2.37 -23.17
N LYS A 232 -11.52 -3.48 -23.30
CA LYS A 232 -11.58 -4.62 -22.35
C LYS A 232 -11.24 -4.20 -20.92
N GLY A 233 -10.27 -3.30 -20.74
CA GLY A 233 -9.93 -2.71 -19.45
C GLY A 233 -11.05 -1.83 -18.90
N THR A 234 -11.62 -0.98 -19.76
CA THR A 234 -12.72 -0.07 -19.42
C THR A 234 -13.95 -0.83 -18.92
N ALA A 235 -14.38 -1.84 -19.66
CA ALA A 235 -15.52 -2.67 -19.28
C ALA A 235 -15.29 -3.34 -17.91
N LYS A 236 -14.08 -3.83 -17.62
CA LYS A 236 -13.75 -4.48 -16.34
C LYS A 236 -13.82 -3.52 -15.16
N PHE A 237 -13.23 -2.32 -15.26
CA PHE A 237 -13.32 -1.38 -14.14
C PHE A 237 -14.73 -0.83 -13.99
N LYS A 238 -15.51 -0.71 -15.07
CA LYS A 238 -16.91 -0.29 -14.97
C LYS A 238 -17.79 -1.31 -14.26
N ILE A 239 -17.56 -2.61 -14.45
CA ILE A 239 -18.21 -3.63 -13.62
C ILE A 239 -17.89 -3.41 -12.13
N GLU A 240 -16.64 -3.09 -11.80
CA GLU A 240 -16.24 -2.74 -10.43
C GLU A 240 -16.99 -1.49 -9.93
N THR A 241 -16.94 -0.36 -10.64
CA THR A 241 -17.57 0.91 -10.19
C THR A 241 -19.09 0.83 -10.15
N ASN A 242 -19.73 0.11 -11.07
CA ASN A 242 -21.16 -0.21 -11.02
C ASN A 242 -21.52 -0.93 -9.71
N THR A 243 -20.63 -1.80 -9.21
CA THR A 243 -20.85 -2.57 -7.97
C THR A 243 -20.61 -1.71 -6.72
N VAL A 244 -19.50 -0.97 -6.67
CA VAL A 244 -19.09 -0.28 -5.43
C VAL A 244 -19.68 1.13 -5.29
N ILE A 245 -19.84 1.86 -6.40
CA ILE A 245 -20.48 3.19 -6.42
C ILE A 245 -21.98 3.00 -6.62
N GLY A 246 -22.36 2.29 -7.69
CA GLY A 246 -23.76 2.16 -8.11
C GLY A 246 -24.39 3.52 -8.41
N ASP A 247 -25.71 3.58 -8.29
CA ASP A 247 -26.54 4.79 -8.52
C ASP A 247 -26.22 5.96 -7.58
N PHE A 248 -25.47 5.71 -6.50
CA PHE A 248 -25.13 6.72 -5.50
C PHE A 248 -24.50 7.99 -6.09
N TYR A 249 -23.79 7.93 -7.22
CA TYR A 249 -23.17 9.14 -7.81
C TYR A 249 -24.18 10.22 -8.25
N GLN A 250 -25.41 9.87 -8.65
CA GLN A 250 -26.31 10.76 -9.40
C GLN A 250 -26.61 12.06 -8.66
N GLU A 251 -26.85 11.99 -7.36
CA GLU A 251 -27.14 13.14 -6.50
C GLU A 251 -25.99 13.50 -5.55
N ASN A 252 -24.94 12.67 -5.51
CA ASN A 252 -23.86 12.79 -4.53
C ASN A 252 -22.50 13.11 -5.16
N PHE A 253 -22.43 13.38 -6.46
CA PHE A 253 -21.21 13.79 -7.14
C PHE A 253 -21.38 15.12 -7.86
N SER A 254 -20.51 16.08 -7.56
CA SER A 254 -20.41 17.36 -8.25
C SER A 254 -18.99 17.57 -8.75
N ILE A 255 -18.86 18.11 -9.96
CA ILE A 255 -17.59 18.28 -10.63
C ILE A 255 -17.52 19.67 -11.25
N PHE A 256 -16.41 20.35 -11.02
CA PHE A 256 -16.13 21.69 -11.50
C PHE A 256 -14.77 21.74 -12.16
N ASP A 257 -14.64 22.59 -13.18
CA ASP A 257 -13.39 22.82 -13.89
C ASP A 257 -12.81 24.19 -13.49
N PHE A 258 -12.74 24.46 -12.18
CA PHE A 258 -12.29 25.73 -11.61
C PHE A 258 -10.88 25.63 -11.02
N SER A 259 -10.19 26.76 -10.96
CA SER A 259 -8.98 26.90 -10.16
C SER A 259 -9.31 26.74 -8.68
N ALA A 260 -8.46 26.05 -7.92
CA ALA A 260 -8.58 25.99 -6.47
C ALA A 260 -8.57 27.38 -5.78
N THR A 261 -8.08 28.41 -6.47
CA THR A 261 -8.09 29.82 -6.01
C THR A 261 -9.46 30.48 -6.05
N ASP A 262 -10.44 29.86 -6.71
CA ASP A 262 -11.81 30.34 -6.82
C ASP A 262 -12.79 29.15 -6.77
N LEU A 263 -13.38 28.95 -5.59
CA LEU A 263 -14.39 27.92 -5.35
C LEU A 263 -15.80 28.53 -5.26
N THR A 264 -16.08 29.63 -5.97
CA THR A 264 -17.37 30.34 -5.92
C THR A 264 -18.59 29.47 -6.22
N GLY A 265 -18.44 28.41 -7.02
CA GLY A 265 -19.50 27.41 -7.25
C GLY A 265 -19.86 26.56 -6.02
N ILE A 266 -19.11 26.69 -4.91
CA ILE A 266 -19.29 25.96 -3.66
C ILE A 266 -19.65 26.95 -2.55
N SER A 267 -20.79 26.68 -1.89
CA SER A 267 -21.26 27.51 -0.78
C SER A 267 -20.28 27.51 0.38
N SER A 268 -20.16 28.65 1.07
CA SER A 268 -19.38 28.75 2.30
C SER A 268 -19.89 27.76 3.35
N GLU A 269 -18.99 27.17 4.14
CA GLU A 269 -19.33 26.26 5.24
C GLU A 269 -20.27 25.10 4.83
N SER A 270 -20.06 24.54 3.64
CA SER A 270 -20.86 23.43 3.10
C SER A 270 -20.13 22.09 3.11
N VAL A 271 -18.80 22.11 3.23
CA VAL A 271 -17.94 20.92 3.15
C VAL A 271 -17.61 20.38 4.54
N ASP A 272 -17.66 19.06 4.71
CA ASP A 272 -17.37 18.37 5.97
C ASP A 272 -15.92 17.89 6.08
N TYR A 273 -15.25 17.65 4.95
CA TYR A 273 -13.85 17.24 4.93
C TYR A 273 -13.17 17.64 3.62
N ILE A 274 -11.91 18.10 3.70
CA ILE A 274 -11.06 18.36 2.53
C ILE A 274 -9.86 17.42 2.59
N TYR A 275 -9.64 16.65 1.53
CA TYR A 275 -8.39 15.92 1.32
C TYR A 275 -7.88 16.28 -0.07
N THR A 276 -6.66 16.78 -0.16
CA THR A 276 -6.15 17.30 -1.42
C THR A 276 -4.64 17.17 -1.57
N ASP A 277 -4.20 17.17 -2.81
CA ASP A 277 -2.82 16.94 -3.22
C ASP A 277 -2.39 17.99 -4.27
N PRO A 278 -2.07 19.22 -3.83
CA PRO A 278 -1.64 20.27 -4.74
C PRO A 278 -0.31 19.93 -5.43
N PRO A 279 -0.04 20.47 -6.63
CA PRO A 279 1.24 20.29 -7.31
C PRO A 279 2.43 20.78 -6.46
N TYR A 280 3.57 20.07 -6.51
CA TYR A 280 4.70 20.27 -5.59
C TYR A 280 5.76 21.30 -6.03
N GLY A 281 5.38 22.34 -6.77
CA GLY A 281 6.32 23.42 -7.12
C GLY A 281 7.56 23.00 -7.92
N GLN A 282 7.65 21.77 -8.46
CA GLN A 282 8.74 21.37 -9.37
C GLN A 282 8.27 20.42 -10.49
N HIS A 283 8.67 20.78 -11.72
CA HIS A 283 8.85 19.94 -12.92
C HIS A 283 7.65 19.28 -13.62
N ILE A 284 6.41 19.37 -13.11
CA ILE A 284 5.24 18.82 -13.80
C ILE A 284 4.23 19.94 -14.06
N ALA A 285 4.15 20.38 -15.31
CA ALA A 285 3.12 21.29 -15.79
C ALA A 285 1.96 20.46 -16.37
N TYR A 286 0.88 20.32 -15.62
CA TYR A 286 -0.19 19.37 -15.92
C TYR A 286 -0.99 19.79 -17.15
N LEU A 287 -1.26 21.09 -17.30
CA LEU A 287 -1.93 21.62 -18.49
C LEU A 287 -1.08 21.36 -19.74
N ASP A 288 0.22 21.64 -19.68
CA ASP A 288 1.18 21.37 -20.75
C ASP A 288 1.19 19.88 -21.12
N LEU A 289 1.26 18.98 -20.13
CA LEU A 289 1.25 17.54 -20.36
C LEU A 289 -0.08 17.02 -20.91
N SER A 290 -1.21 17.66 -20.60
CA SER A 290 -2.52 17.27 -21.13
C SER A 290 -2.83 17.76 -22.55
N THR A 291 -1.97 18.59 -23.15
CA THR A 291 -2.19 19.24 -24.46
C THR A 291 -2.66 18.27 -25.56
N MET A 292 -2.02 17.11 -25.72
CA MET A 292 -2.39 16.11 -26.72
C MET A 292 -3.82 15.60 -26.51
N TRP A 293 -4.20 15.30 -25.26
CA TRP A 293 -5.54 14.81 -24.96
C TRP A 293 -6.60 15.89 -25.12
N ASN A 294 -6.32 17.10 -24.64
CA ASN A 294 -7.22 18.25 -24.80
C ASN A 294 -7.47 18.53 -26.28
N ALA A 295 -6.44 18.49 -27.12
CA ALA A 295 -6.56 18.69 -28.56
C ALA A 295 -7.44 17.63 -29.23
N TRP A 296 -7.24 16.34 -28.92
CA TRP A 296 -8.02 15.24 -29.50
C TRP A 296 -9.48 15.21 -29.02
N LEU A 297 -9.75 15.62 -27.79
CA LEU A 297 -11.09 15.64 -27.21
C LEU A 297 -11.82 16.99 -27.38
N GLY A 298 -11.17 17.98 -27.99
CA GLY A 298 -11.74 19.31 -28.20
C GLY A 298 -11.93 20.10 -26.90
N PHE A 299 -11.11 19.85 -25.88
CA PHE A 299 -11.12 20.66 -24.66
C PHE A 299 -10.26 21.91 -24.83
N GLU A 300 -10.87 23.07 -24.58
CA GLU A 300 -10.16 24.35 -24.61
C GLU A 300 -9.48 24.61 -23.28
N VAL A 301 -8.20 25.00 -23.34
CA VAL A 301 -7.43 25.47 -22.18
C VAL A 301 -7.12 26.94 -22.40
N SER A 302 -7.82 27.79 -21.65
CA SER A 302 -7.64 29.25 -21.72
C SER A 302 -6.28 29.67 -21.15
N ASP A 303 -5.80 30.84 -21.58
CA ASP A 303 -4.56 31.40 -21.03
C ASP A 303 -4.70 31.76 -19.55
N ASN A 304 -5.89 32.20 -19.13
CA ASN A 304 -6.22 32.38 -17.72
C ASN A 304 -6.08 31.08 -16.90
N ALA A 305 -6.48 29.93 -17.46
CA ALA A 305 -6.25 28.64 -16.80
C ALA A 305 -4.76 28.35 -16.65
N ARG A 306 -3.95 28.64 -17.68
CA ARG A 306 -2.49 28.51 -17.60
C ARG A 306 -1.89 29.45 -16.56
N GLU A 307 -2.41 30.66 -16.38
CA GLU A 307 -1.95 31.60 -15.35
C GLU A 307 -2.32 31.17 -13.93
N LEU A 308 -3.48 30.55 -13.74
CA LEU A 308 -3.98 30.10 -12.44
C LEU A 308 -3.52 28.69 -12.03
N GLU A 309 -2.84 27.95 -12.91
CA GLU A 309 -2.24 26.65 -12.57
C GLU A 309 -1.17 26.80 -11.46
N ALA A 310 -1.36 26.15 -10.31
CA ALA A 310 -0.44 26.26 -9.17
C ALA A 310 0.85 25.43 -9.38
N ILE A 311 1.73 25.87 -10.29
CA ILE A 311 3.04 25.26 -10.58
C ILE A 311 4.17 26.29 -10.54
N GLU A 312 5.41 25.81 -10.43
CA GLU A 312 6.61 26.60 -10.68
C GLU A 312 7.20 26.23 -12.04
N GLY A 313 7.66 27.22 -12.80
CA GLY A 313 8.15 27.01 -14.16
C GLY A 313 7.02 26.88 -15.18
N GLY A 314 6.99 25.78 -15.93
CA GLY A 314 6.14 25.61 -17.12
C GLY A 314 6.50 26.57 -18.25
N ASP A 315 5.67 26.60 -19.30
CA ASP A 315 5.90 27.48 -20.45
C ASP A 315 5.84 28.98 -20.13
N LEU A 316 5.12 29.34 -19.05
CA LEU A 316 5.02 30.70 -18.50
C LEU A 316 6.17 31.09 -17.55
N LYS A 317 7.08 30.16 -17.21
CA LYS A 317 8.21 30.39 -16.29
C LYS A 317 7.80 31.01 -14.95
N LYS A 318 6.74 30.50 -14.33
CA LYS A 318 6.20 31.01 -13.06
C LYS A 318 7.23 30.96 -11.94
N SER A 319 7.30 32.02 -11.16
CA SER A 319 8.20 32.12 -10.00
C SER A 319 7.67 31.36 -8.80
N LYS A 320 8.56 31.00 -7.88
CA LYS A 320 8.22 30.45 -6.56
C LYS A 320 7.22 31.31 -5.79
N GLU A 321 7.35 32.63 -5.86
CA GLU A 321 6.43 33.57 -5.22
C GLU A 321 5.01 33.47 -5.79
N THR A 322 4.90 33.37 -7.13
CA THR A 322 3.61 33.19 -7.81
C THR A 322 2.94 31.89 -7.36
N TYR A 323 3.70 30.79 -7.29
CA TYR A 323 3.22 29.50 -6.80
C TYR A 323 2.70 29.60 -5.35
N ILE A 324 3.47 30.20 -4.44
CA ILE A 324 3.09 30.37 -3.03
C ILE A 324 1.81 31.20 -2.92
N ASN A 325 1.68 32.27 -3.71
CA ASN A 325 0.48 33.12 -3.72
C ASN A 325 -0.76 32.35 -4.18
N LEU A 326 -0.67 31.57 -5.26
CA LEU A 326 -1.76 30.73 -5.74
C LEU A 326 -2.17 29.68 -4.70
N LEU A 327 -1.20 29.02 -4.07
CA LEU A 327 -1.49 28.03 -3.02
C LEU A 327 -2.15 28.68 -1.79
N SER A 328 -1.69 29.87 -1.40
CA SER A 328 -2.26 30.64 -0.28
C SER A 328 -3.71 31.07 -0.56
N ASN A 329 -3.99 31.56 -1.77
CA ASN A 329 -5.35 31.88 -2.21
C ASN A 329 -6.25 30.64 -2.20
N SER A 330 -5.72 29.50 -2.66
CA SER A 330 -6.44 28.23 -2.64
C SER A 330 -6.81 27.79 -1.22
N ILE A 331 -5.88 27.90 -0.26
CA ILE A 331 -6.14 27.57 1.15
C ILE A 331 -7.20 28.50 1.77
N ARG A 332 -7.25 29.79 1.38
CA ARG A 332 -8.31 30.71 1.84
C ARG A 332 -9.69 30.27 1.34
N GLU A 333 -9.80 29.85 0.08
CA GLU A 333 -11.05 29.30 -0.44
C GLU A 333 -11.43 27.99 0.26
N MET A 334 -10.47 27.11 0.54
CA MET A 334 -10.69 25.90 1.34
C MET A 334 -11.22 26.24 2.75
N PHE A 335 -10.69 27.28 3.40
CA PHE A 335 -11.20 27.75 4.69
C PHE A 335 -12.64 28.25 4.59
N ARG A 336 -12.97 29.00 3.54
CA ARG A 336 -14.32 29.55 3.31
C ARG A 336 -15.36 28.44 3.18
N VAL A 337 -15.08 27.40 2.38
CA VAL A 337 -16.05 26.33 2.09
C VAL A 337 -16.15 25.27 3.17
N LEU A 338 -15.12 25.08 3.99
CA LEU A 338 -15.12 24.10 5.08
C LEU A 338 -15.99 24.56 6.26
N LYS A 339 -16.78 23.65 6.84
CA LYS A 339 -17.53 23.89 8.09
C LYS A 339 -16.59 24.04 9.29
N PHE A 340 -17.10 24.64 10.37
CA PHE A 340 -16.40 24.64 11.66
C PHE A 340 -16.31 23.24 12.28
N ASP A 341 -15.28 23.02 13.09
CA ASP A 341 -14.93 21.75 13.74
C ASP A 341 -14.67 20.59 12.78
N ARG A 342 -14.28 20.92 11.54
CA ARG A 342 -13.94 19.98 10.48
C ARG A 342 -12.47 20.05 10.08
N TRP A 343 -12.04 19.04 9.35
CA TRP A 343 -10.63 18.78 9.04
C TRP A 343 -10.30 19.07 7.58
N MET A 344 -9.05 19.44 7.37
CA MET A 344 -8.41 19.54 6.06
C MET A 344 -7.08 18.82 6.10
N SER A 345 -6.83 17.94 5.14
CA SER A 345 -5.56 17.23 4.97
C SER A 345 -4.95 17.60 3.62
N ILE A 346 -3.75 18.17 3.66
CA ILE A 346 -2.98 18.55 2.47
C ILE A 346 -1.79 17.61 2.35
N VAL A 347 -1.74 16.83 1.27
CA VAL A 347 -0.57 16.03 0.93
C VAL A 347 0.46 16.95 0.28
N PHE A 348 1.68 16.93 0.80
CA PHE A 348 2.76 17.72 0.24
C PHE A 348 4.06 16.93 0.25
N ALA A 349 4.92 17.16 -0.74
CA ALA A 349 6.23 16.53 -0.80
C ALA A 349 7.23 17.46 -1.48
N HIS A 350 8.05 18.13 -0.69
CA HIS A 350 9.08 19.03 -1.24
C HIS A 350 10.36 19.02 -0.41
N LYS A 351 11.51 19.13 -1.10
CA LYS A 351 12.83 19.15 -0.44
C LYS A 351 13.17 20.48 0.21
N ASP A 352 12.52 21.56 -0.19
CA ASP A 352 12.74 22.89 0.36
C ASP A 352 11.75 23.18 1.50
N PRO A 353 12.25 23.24 2.76
CA PRO A 353 11.56 23.76 3.93
C PRO A 353 10.67 24.98 3.74
N ALA A 354 11.07 25.92 2.88
CA ALA A 354 10.33 27.17 2.71
C ALA A 354 8.89 26.96 2.20
N TYR A 355 8.62 25.89 1.45
CA TYR A 355 7.27 25.60 0.96
C TYR A 355 6.36 25.06 2.06
N TRP A 356 6.92 24.25 2.97
CA TRP A 356 6.21 23.74 4.14
C TRP A 356 5.81 24.87 5.09
N ASP A 357 6.76 25.77 5.37
CA ASP A 357 6.53 26.96 6.18
C ASP A 357 5.47 27.87 5.53
N ALA A 358 5.52 28.05 4.21
CA ALA A 358 4.52 28.80 3.47
C ALA A 358 3.12 28.19 3.61
N ILE A 359 2.95 26.87 3.45
CA ILE A 359 1.64 26.21 3.58
C ILE A 359 1.07 26.37 4.99
N VAL A 360 1.87 26.10 6.03
CA VAL A 360 1.41 26.20 7.41
C VAL A 360 1.05 27.64 7.76
N LYS A 361 1.89 28.60 7.36
CA LYS A 361 1.63 30.03 7.58
C LYS A 361 0.37 30.48 6.86
N SER A 362 0.20 30.13 5.59
CA SER A 362 -0.99 30.49 4.81
C SER A 362 -2.26 29.86 5.37
N ALA A 363 -2.19 28.64 5.89
CA ALA A 363 -3.31 28.00 6.59
C ALA A 363 -3.65 28.73 7.90
N GLN A 364 -2.64 29.10 8.71
CA GLN A 364 -2.85 29.86 9.95
C GLN A 364 -3.42 31.27 9.69
N GLU A 365 -2.93 31.95 8.66
CA GLU A 365 -3.44 33.26 8.22
C GLU A 365 -4.89 33.18 7.73
N ALA A 366 -5.28 32.05 7.09
CA ALA A 366 -6.67 31.80 6.71
C ALA A 366 -7.58 31.48 7.92
N GLY A 367 -7.01 31.09 9.06
CA GLY A 367 -7.73 30.76 10.29
C GLY A 367 -7.74 29.27 10.66
N PHE A 368 -6.98 28.42 9.97
CA PHE A 368 -6.82 27.02 10.34
C PHE A 368 -5.89 26.85 11.55
N GLU A 369 -6.24 25.92 12.42
CA GLU A 369 -5.35 25.38 13.45
C GLU A 369 -4.56 24.21 12.85
N TYR A 370 -3.23 24.28 12.88
CA TYR A 370 -2.37 23.14 12.57
C TYR A 370 -2.46 22.13 13.71
N VAL A 371 -2.71 20.86 13.39
CA VAL A 371 -2.86 19.79 14.38
C VAL A 371 -1.63 18.90 14.43
N ASN A 372 -1.27 18.27 13.31
CA ASN A 372 -0.08 17.44 13.20
C ASN A 372 0.33 17.24 11.73
N SER A 373 1.44 16.54 11.53
CA SER A 373 1.82 15.99 10.23
C SER A 373 2.14 14.51 10.36
N SER A 374 1.75 13.75 9.35
CA SER A 374 1.98 12.32 9.27
C SER A 374 2.81 11.99 8.06
N VAL A 375 3.83 11.16 8.27
CA VAL A 375 4.71 10.69 7.21
C VAL A 375 4.01 9.61 6.41
N GLN A 376 4.04 9.72 5.10
CA GLN A 376 3.56 8.72 4.17
C GLN A 376 4.74 8.19 3.35
N HIS A 377 5.04 6.90 3.50
CA HIS A 377 6.16 6.29 2.79
C HIS A 377 5.85 6.12 1.30
N SER A 378 6.82 6.44 0.45
CA SER A 378 6.76 6.12 -0.98
C SER A 378 7.16 4.66 -1.22
N THR A 379 6.29 3.89 -1.88
CA THR A 379 6.55 2.50 -2.27
C THR A 379 7.57 2.33 -3.40
N THR A 380 8.07 3.41 -4.01
CA THR A 380 9.01 3.29 -5.13
C THR A 380 10.07 4.39 -5.09
N PRO A 381 11.31 4.08 -4.67
CA PRO A 381 12.39 5.07 -4.64
C PRO A 381 12.75 5.50 -6.06
N SER A 382 12.87 6.81 -6.27
CA SER A 382 13.26 7.40 -7.56
C SER A 382 14.66 6.95 -7.99
N LEU A 383 14.99 7.01 -9.29
CA LEU A 383 16.34 6.70 -9.79
C LEU A 383 17.42 7.56 -9.11
N HIS A 384 17.10 8.81 -8.78
CA HIS A 384 18.01 9.71 -8.06
C HIS A 384 18.18 9.30 -6.59
N LYS A 385 17.13 8.78 -5.94
CA LYS A 385 17.19 8.18 -4.60
C LYS A 385 18.03 6.90 -4.59
N LYS A 386 17.88 6.03 -5.60
CA LYS A 386 18.71 4.81 -5.72
C LYS A 386 20.20 5.14 -5.85
N LYS A 387 20.54 6.24 -6.53
CA LYS A 387 21.93 6.70 -6.67
C LYS A 387 22.48 7.40 -5.42
N ASN A 388 21.63 8.09 -4.67
CA ASN A 388 22.02 8.90 -3.51
C ASN A 388 21.10 8.60 -2.30
N PRO A 389 21.19 7.40 -1.71
CA PRO A 389 20.21 6.92 -0.73
C PRO A 389 20.19 7.73 0.57
N LEU A 390 21.35 8.29 0.97
CA LEU A 390 21.54 9.01 2.23
C LEU A 390 21.12 10.48 2.19
N THR A 391 21.11 11.11 1.01
CA THR A 391 20.92 12.58 0.87
C THR A 391 19.61 12.96 0.17
N VAL A 392 18.92 11.99 -0.46
CA VAL A 392 17.65 12.23 -1.15
C VAL A 392 16.50 11.74 -0.26
N LEU A 393 15.62 12.64 0.16
CA LEU A 393 14.40 12.31 0.89
C LEU A 393 13.37 11.64 -0.04
N SER A 394 12.63 10.64 0.47
CA SER A 394 11.55 9.94 -0.26
C SER A 394 10.20 9.89 0.46
N GLY A 395 10.08 10.53 1.63
CA GLY A 395 8.81 10.67 2.35
C GLY A 395 7.95 11.82 1.83
N GLU A 396 6.64 11.59 1.74
CA GLU A 396 5.63 12.63 1.59
C GLU A 396 5.05 12.92 2.98
N LEU A 397 4.61 14.15 3.25
CA LEU A 397 3.89 14.44 4.50
C LEU A 397 2.46 14.81 4.18
N VAL A 398 1.55 14.33 5.01
CA VAL A 398 0.17 14.81 5.04
C VAL A 398 0.04 15.76 6.22
N LEU A 399 -0.18 17.04 5.94
CA LEU A 399 -0.40 18.07 6.93
C LEU A 399 -1.88 18.09 7.28
N ASN A 400 -2.21 17.97 8.57
CA ASN A 400 -3.59 17.97 9.04
C ASN A 400 -3.89 19.28 9.77
N PHE A 401 -4.97 19.92 9.34
CA PHE A 401 -5.47 21.18 9.85
C PHE A 401 -6.93 21.02 10.29
N ARG A 402 -7.36 21.89 11.19
CA ARG A 402 -8.75 21.96 11.67
C ARG A 402 -9.25 23.38 11.62
N LYS A 403 -10.46 23.59 11.11
CA LYS A 403 -11.15 24.88 11.18
C LYS A 403 -11.88 24.97 12.51
N VAL A 404 -11.47 25.90 13.37
CA VAL A 404 -12.06 26.11 14.70
C VAL A 404 -12.32 27.60 14.93
N ASN A 405 -13.21 27.92 15.87
CA ASN A 405 -13.54 29.31 16.19
C ASN A 405 -12.34 30.09 16.78
N ASN A 406 -11.52 29.42 17.60
CA ASN A 406 -10.37 30.02 18.27
C ASN A 406 -9.11 29.21 17.93
N PRO A 407 -8.50 29.41 16.75
CA PRO A 407 -7.37 28.62 16.30
C PRO A 407 -6.13 28.93 17.12
N LYS A 408 -5.42 27.89 17.55
CA LYS A 408 -4.06 28.04 18.09
C LYS A 408 -3.08 28.17 16.94
N THR A 409 -2.28 29.22 16.97
CA THR A 409 -1.15 29.37 16.06
C THR A 409 0.10 28.76 16.67
N ILE A 410 0.96 28.22 15.80
CA ILE A 410 2.30 27.78 16.21
C ILE A 410 3.08 29.05 16.57
N ALA A 411 3.50 29.15 17.82
CA ALA A 411 4.38 30.24 18.23
C ALA A 411 5.77 30.00 17.64
N ILE A 412 6.31 30.97 16.91
CA ILE A 412 7.72 30.94 16.51
C ILE A 412 8.55 31.15 17.78
N SER A 413 9.11 30.08 18.33
CA SER A 413 10.06 30.16 19.44
C SER A 413 11.34 30.85 18.96
N LYS A 414 11.39 32.17 19.09
CA LYS A 414 12.53 33.00 18.67
C LYS A 414 13.70 33.02 19.67
N VAL A 415 13.64 32.31 20.80
CA VAL A 415 14.64 32.45 21.86
C VAL A 415 15.04 31.09 22.44
N GLY A 416 16.32 30.74 22.31
CA GLY A 416 16.99 29.76 23.17
C GLY A 416 16.89 28.27 22.81
N ILE A 417 16.23 27.89 21.70
CA ILE A 417 16.16 26.48 21.30
C ILE A 417 17.39 26.09 20.47
N ASP A 418 18.17 25.13 20.97
CA ASP A 418 19.31 24.57 20.26
C ASP A 418 18.83 23.56 19.20
N ILE A 419 18.91 23.96 17.92
CA ILE A 419 18.53 23.15 16.76
C ILE A 419 19.34 21.84 16.74
N LEU A 420 20.63 21.90 17.07
CA LEU A 420 21.48 20.71 17.08
C LEU A 420 20.99 19.74 18.15
N GLN A 421 20.59 20.25 19.32
CA GLN A 421 20.01 19.43 20.37
C GLN A 421 18.72 18.75 19.90
N ILE A 422 17.79 19.46 19.25
CA ILE A 422 16.57 18.84 18.69
C ILE A 422 16.90 17.72 17.71
N ILE A 423 17.85 17.95 16.80
CA ILE A 423 18.24 16.93 15.81
C ILE A 423 18.79 15.69 16.53
N LYS A 424 19.66 15.89 17.53
CA LYS A 424 20.21 14.80 18.35
C LYS A 424 19.13 14.05 19.10
N GLU A 425 18.21 14.75 19.76
CA GLU A 425 17.13 14.15 20.55
C GLU A 425 16.18 13.34 19.67
N VAL A 426 15.77 13.89 18.52
CA VAL A 426 14.89 13.19 17.59
C VAL A 426 15.59 11.98 16.98
N ALA A 427 16.86 12.11 16.58
CA ALA A 427 17.65 11.00 16.06
C ALA A 427 17.80 9.88 17.10
N GLU A 428 18.19 10.23 18.33
CA GLU A 428 18.35 9.27 19.44
C GLU A 428 17.02 8.56 19.74
N MET A 429 15.92 9.31 19.87
CA MET A 429 14.59 8.73 20.10
C MET A 429 14.17 7.78 18.97
N THR A 430 14.40 8.16 17.72
CA THR A 430 14.00 7.35 16.55
C THR A 430 14.80 6.05 16.49
N ILE A 431 16.12 6.13 16.71
CA ILE A 431 17.01 4.97 16.78
C ILE A 431 16.59 4.05 17.93
N VAL A 432 16.30 4.60 19.11
CA VAL A 432 15.90 3.83 20.28
C VAL A 432 14.53 3.15 20.08
N LYS A 433 13.55 3.82 19.46
CA LYS A 433 12.22 3.23 19.22
C LYS A 433 12.23 2.08 18.23
N SER A 434 13.04 2.19 17.17
CA SER A 434 13.07 1.19 16.09
C SER A 434 14.22 0.18 16.23
N SER A 435 15.02 0.25 17.31
CA SER A 435 16.23 -0.55 17.50
C SER A 435 17.26 -0.39 16.36
N GLY A 436 17.34 0.83 15.83
CA GLY A 436 18.05 1.21 14.61
C GLY A 436 17.15 2.03 13.70
N ALA A 437 17.69 3.08 13.07
CA ALA A 437 16.91 3.93 12.17
C ALA A 437 17.72 4.29 10.92
N SER A 438 17.09 4.32 9.76
CA SER A 438 17.73 4.86 8.55
C SER A 438 17.82 6.40 8.65
N THR A 439 18.68 7.02 7.84
CA THR A 439 18.73 8.50 7.75
C THR A 439 17.35 9.07 7.40
N GLU A 440 16.56 8.35 6.60
CA GLU A 440 15.23 8.76 6.19
C GLU A 440 14.21 8.71 7.34
N ASP A 441 14.24 7.67 8.17
CA ASP A 441 13.38 7.58 9.35
C ASP A 441 13.63 8.76 10.30
N ILE A 442 14.90 9.12 10.47
CA ILE A 442 15.30 10.28 11.29
C ILE A 442 14.77 11.58 10.68
N TYR A 443 14.96 11.81 9.37
CA TYR A 443 14.41 13.00 8.70
C TYR A 443 12.88 13.08 8.80
N ASN A 444 12.21 11.95 8.59
CA ASN A 444 10.75 11.83 8.64
C ASN A 444 10.20 12.13 10.05
N ALA A 445 10.94 11.77 11.11
CA ALA A 445 10.60 12.15 12.48
C ALA A 445 10.98 13.61 12.82
N LEU A 446 12.06 14.11 12.21
CA LEU A 446 12.61 15.44 12.46
C LEU A 446 11.78 16.56 11.83
N ILE A 447 11.35 16.41 10.58
CA ILE A 447 10.63 17.46 9.86
C ILE A 447 9.34 17.89 10.60
N PRO A 448 8.44 16.98 11.02
CA PRO A 448 7.29 17.33 11.86
C PRO A 448 7.68 18.13 13.09
N LYS A 449 8.75 17.69 13.79
CA LYS A 449 9.19 18.35 15.02
C LYS A 449 9.72 19.75 14.77
N LEU A 450 10.49 19.94 13.71
CA LEU A 450 11.00 21.26 13.32
C LEU A 450 9.87 22.19 12.85
N LEU A 451 8.87 21.65 12.17
CA LEU A 451 7.68 22.38 11.73
C LEU A 451 6.83 22.84 12.93
N GLU A 452 6.58 21.95 13.90
CA GLU A 452 5.86 22.25 15.15
C GLU A 452 6.52 23.34 16.00
N ASN A 453 7.85 23.52 15.88
CA ASN A 453 8.59 24.57 16.58
C ASN A 453 8.85 25.83 15.74
N GLY A 454 8.38 25.87 14.47
CA GLY A 454 8.65 26.98 13.56
C GLY A 454 10.14 27.18 13.24
N LEU A 455 10.96 26.11 13.33
CA LEU A 455 12.42 26.16 13.16
C LEU A 455 12.88 25.68 11.78
N LEU A 456 11.99 25.11 10.96
CA LEU A 456 12.33 24.46 9.69
C LEU A 456 13.17 25.35 8.75
N THR A 457 12.82 26.63 8.64
CA THR A 457 13.54 27.62 7.81
C THR A 457 14.92 28.00 8.39
N GLN A 458 15.08 27.95 9.71
CA GLN A 458 16.35 28.22 10.38
C GLN A 458 17.34 27.06 10.20
N VAL A 459 16.85 25.82 10.30
CA VAL A 459 17.66 24.62 10.09
C VAL A 459 18.26 24.61 8.68
N LYS A 460 17.47 24.89 7.64
CA LYS A 460 17.98 24.93 6.26
C LYS A 460 19.12 25.93 6.05
N LYS A 461 19.08 27.07 6.75
CA LYS A 461 20.16 28.08 6.68
C LYS A 461 21.44 27.62 7.36
N GLN A 462 21.36 26.68 8.29
CA GLN A 462 22.47 26.25 9.14
C GLN A 462 23.00 24.85 8.77
N ILE A 463 22.15 23.96 8.26
CA ILE A 463 22.43 22.53 8.03
C ILE A 463 21.70 22.07 6.76
N ASP A 464 22.45 21.87 5.66
CA ASP A 464 21.92 21.29 4.42
C ASP A 464 21.87 19.76 4.43
N ASP A 465 22.72 19.11 5.25
CA ASP A 465 22.77 17.66 5.43
C ASP A 465 23.02 17.33 6.92
N ILE A 466 22.12 16.57 7.55
CA ILE A 466 22.28 16.12 8.94
C ILE A 466 23.27 14.96 9.08
N THR A 467 23.66 14.31 7.97
CA THR A 467 24.53 13.12 7.98
C THR A 467 25.85 13.34 8.73
N PRO A 468 26.58 14.46 8.58
CA PRO A 468 27.80 14.72 9.36
C PRO A 468 27.53 14.73 10.86
N LEU A 469 26.46 15.40 11.31
CA LEU A 469 26.06 15.44 12.72
C LEU A 469 25.71 14.04 13.24
N LEU A 470 25.02 13.23 12.43
CA LEU A 470 24.72 11.85 12.80
C LEU A 470 25.98 10.99 12.90
N LYS A 471 26.99 11.19 12.04
CA LYS A 471 28.30 10.49 12.13
C LYS A 471 29.06 10.86 13.39
N GLU A 472 28.95 12.10 13.86
CA GLU A 472 29.60 12.58 15.07
C GLU A 472 29.02 11.98 16.35
N GLU A 473 27.72 11.64 16.37
CA GLU A 473 26.99 11.20 17.56
C GLU A 473 26.66 9.70 17.58
N PHE A 474 26.43 9.10 16.40
CA PHE A 474 25.92 7.72 16.26
C PHE A 474 26.86 6.85 15.43
N ASN A 475 26.63 5.52 15.47
CA ASN A 475 27.33 4.55 14.64
C ASN A 475 26.48 4.19 13.42
N PHE A 476 27.01 4.42 12.23
CA PHE A 476 26.39 3.96 10.99
C PHE A 476 26.88 2.56 10.63
N SER A 477 25.97 1.65 10.30
CA SER A 477 26.29 0.31 9.81
C SER A 477 26.14 0.25 8.29
N GLU A 478 27.24 -0.01 7.59
CA GLU A 478 27.25 -0.16 6.12
C GLU A 478 26.54 -1.44 5.63
N LEU A 479 26.28 -2.40 6.53
CA LEU A 479 25.66 -3.69 6.18
C LEU A 479 24.14 -3.61 6.03
N ASP A 480 23.48 -2.86 6.91
CA ASP A 480 22.02 -2.69 6.95
C ASP A 480 21.59 -1.23 6.71
N HIS A 481 22.55 -0.30 6.55
CA HIS A 481 22.34 1.14 6.37
C HIS A 481 21.55 1.82 7.51
N LEU A 482 21.73 1.33 8.75
CA LEU A 482 21.07 1.87 9.93
C LEU A 482 22.03 2.60 10.86
N TRP A 483 21.53 3.69 11.45
CA TRP A 483 22.14 4.37 12.59
C TRP A 483 21.81 3.64 13.88
N ARG A 484 22.82 3.51 14.75
CA ARG A 484 22.71 2.87 16.06
C ARG A 484 23.37 3.73 17.13
N ILE A 485 22.88 3.63 18.36
CA ILE A 485 23.50 4.26 19.52
C ILE A 485 24.91 3.69 19.70
N ARG A 486 25.87 4.55 20.05
CA ARG A 486 27.24 4.13 20.36
C ARG A 486 27.26 3.24 21.61
N THR A 487 28.16 2.27 21.62
CA THR A 487 28.33 1.38 22.78
C THR A 487 28.69 2.19 24.03
N ASN A 488 28.04 1.90 25.15
CA ASN A 488 28.20 2.57 26.45
C ASN A 488 27.71 4.03 26.54
N THR A 489 26.87 4.49 25.61
CA THR A 489 26.25 5.82 25.70
C THR A 489 24.98 5.77 26.56
N LYS A 490 24.81 6.73 27.47
CA LYS A 490 23.55 6.92 28.21
C LYS A 490 22.56 7.68 27.32
N ILE A 491 21.35 7.14 27.17
CA ILE A 491 20.30 7.76 26.37
C ILE A 491 19.55 8.82 27.19
N GLY A 492 19.03 9.85 26.52
CA GLY A 492 18.42 10.99 27.16
C GLY A 492 17.09 10.68 27.86
N CYS A 493 16.80 11.46 28.90
CA CYS A 493 15.58 11.34 29.71
C CYS A 493 14.29 11.80 29.01
N PHE A 494 14.39 12.45 27.85
CA PHE A 494 13.25 12.81 27.01
C PHE A 494 12.60 11.60 26.30
N ILE A 495 13.30 10.45 26.26
CA ILE A 495 12.76 9.20 25.74
C ILE A 495 11.80 8.57 26.78
N PRO A 496 10.61 8.09 26.37
CA PRO A 496 9.67 7.43 27.28
C PRO A 496 10.32 6.32 28.11
N LEU A 497 9.95 6.21 29.39
CA LEU A 497 10.56 5.27 30.33
C LEU A 497 10.52 3.81 29.84
N GLU A 498 9.40 3.39 29.25
CA GLU A 498 9.23 2.05 28.67
C GLU A 498 10.22 1.79 27.52
N ASP A 499 10.42 2.75 26.61
CA ASP A 499 11.39 2.67 25.51
C ASP A 499 12.83 2.62 26.03
N ARG A 500 13.14 3.38 27.09
CA ARG A 500 14.46 3.35 27.74
C ARG A 500 14.73 2.00 28.41
N ILE A 501 13.76 1.47 29.14
CA ILE A 501 13.84 0.12 29.75
C ILE A 501 14.09 -0.91 28.65
N ARG A 502 13.27 -0.89 27.59
CA ARG A 502 13.39 -1.81 26.45
C ARG A 502 14.78 -1.79 25.83
N PHE A 503 15.34 -0.61 25.60
CA PHE A 503 16.69 -0.44 25.03
C PHE A 503 17.77 -1.10 25.89
N TYR A 504 17.83 -0.76 27.18
CA TYR A 504 18.84 -1.29 28.09
C TYR A 504 18.69 -2.80 28.35
N LEU A 505 17.45 -3.30 28.37
CA LEU A 505 17.18 -4.74 28.45
C LEU A 505 17.69 -5.48 27.20
N LEU A 506 17.40 -4.97 26.00
CA LEU A 506 17.87 -5.55 24.75
C LEU A 506 19.39 -5.56 24.67
N ASP A 507 20.06 -4.47 25.05
CA ASP A 507 21.53 -4.39 25.05
C ASP A 507 22.15 -5.42 26.01
N PHE A 508 21.66 -5.46 27.25
CA PHE A 508 22.15 -6.38 28.28
C PHE A 508 21.94 -7.86 27.90
N LEU A 509 20.72 -8.22 27.48
CA LEU A 509 20.39 -9.60 27.12
C LEU A 509 21.10 -10.03 25.83
N THR A 510 21.29 -9.12 24.87
CA THR A 510 22.03 -9.43 23.63
C THR A 510 23.50 -9.67 23.94
N ALA A 511 24.09 -8.88 24.84
CA ALA A 511 25.46 -9.08 25.31
C ALA A 511 25.61 -10.43 26.02
N LYS A 512 24.67 -10.80 26.91
CA LYS A 512 24.64 -12.11 27.58
C LYS A 512 24.49 -13.27 26.59
N LYS A 513 23.60 -13.14 25.60
CA LYS A 513 23.40 -14.12 24.52
C LYS A 513 24.68 -14.33 23.68
N ARG A 514 25.38 -13.25 23.32
CA ARG A 514 26.67 -13.33 22.60
C ARG A 514 27.75 -14.07 23.41
N GLN A 515 27.67 -14.00 24.73
CA GLN A 515 28.56 -14.72 25.65
C GLN A 515 28.08 -16.16 25.94
N GLY A 516 26.95 -16.59 25.39
CA GLY A 516 26.34 -17.90 25.67
C GLY A 516 25.80 -18.02 27.10
N LYS A 517 25.49 -16.90 27.76
CA LYS A 517 25.02 -16.85 29.16
C LYS A 517 23.57 -16.38 29.24
N VAL A 518 22.87 -16.80 30.29
CA VAL A 518 21.55 -16.30 30.70
C VAL A 518 21.69 -15.34 31.88
N ALA A 519 20.64 -14.60 32.23
CA ALA A 519 20.68 -13.64 33.34
C ALA A 519 19.49 -13.80 34.29
N THR A 520 19.72 -13.60 35.58
CA THR A 520 18.62 -13.56 36.57
C THR A 520 17.94 -12.20 36.58
N PHE A 521 16.74 -12.11 37.14
CA PHE A 521 16.04 -10.82 37.27
C PHE A 521 16.86 -9.81 38.09
N ASP A 522 17.49 -10.23 39.18
CA ASP A 522 18.33 -9.35 40.01
C ASP A 522 19.55 -8.81 39.23
N GLU A 523 20.19 -9.64 38.40
CA GLU A 523 21.28 -9.20 37.52
C GLU A 523 20.82 -8.19 36.47
N ILE A 524 19.61 -8.37 35.94
CA ILE A 524 18.99 -7.45 34.99
C ILE A 524 18.71 -6.11 35.66
N ILE A 525 18.10 -6.13 36.85
CA ILE A 525 17.82 -4.94 37.65
C ILE A 525 19.14 -4.20 37.94
N PHE A 526 20.18 -4.91 38.39
CA PHE A 526 21.47 -4.31 38.70
C PHE A 526 22.15 -3.66 37.48
N ALA A 527 21.97 -4.22 36.28
CA ALA A 527 22.55 -3.66 35.06
C ALA A 527 21.71 -2.51 34.46
N VAL A 528 20.39 -2.58 34.57
CA VAL A 528 19.47 -1.66 33.88
C VAL A 528 19.10 -0.47 34.76
N MET A 529 18.83 -0.66 36.06
CA MET A 529 18.41 0.41 36.98
C MET A 529 19.36 1.61 37.02
N PRO A 530 20.69 1.46 37.13
CA PRO A 530 21.60 2.60 37.22
C PRO A 530 21.56 3.55 36.01
N ASN A 531 21.11 3.04 34.86
CA ASN A 531 20.99 3.82 33.63
C ASN A 531 19.66 4.59 33.51
N LEU A 532 18.69 4.33 34.41
CA LEU A 532 17.35 4.91 34.35
C LEU A 532 17.09 6.03 35.38
N ILE A 533 18.00 6.26 36.33
CA ILE A 533 17.80 7.10 37.55
C ILE A 533 17.66 8.62 37.28
N ASN A 534 17.83 9.11 36.06
CA ASN A 534 17.78 10.54 35.75
C ASN A 534 16.35 11.07 35.51
N GLY A 535 15.46 11.00 36.51
CA GLY A 535 14.16 11.70 36.50
C GLY A 535 13.07 11.04 37.33
N THR A 536 12.64 9.84 36.94
CA THR A 536 11.64 9.02 37.65
C THR A 536 12.22 7.64 37.86
N THR A 537 12.28 7.17 39.10
CA THR A 537 12.76 5.82 39.42
C THR A 537 11.71 4.79 38.97
N PRO A 538 11.99 3.93 37.99
CA PRO A 538 11.07 2.87 37.60
C PRO A 538 10.89 1.89 38.76
N SER A 539 9.68 1.34 38.89
CA SER A 539 9.44 0.22 39.80
C SER A 539 9.97 -1.08 39.18
N ASP A 540 10.33 -2.06 40.00
CA ASP A 540 10.72 -3.40 39.53
C ASP A 540 9.62 -4.02 38.66
N GLN A 541 8.35 -3.74 38.97
CA GLN A 541 7.19 -4.16 38.16
C GLN A 541 7.19 -3.53 36.75
N SER A 542 7.68 -2.29 36.61
CA SER A 542 7.78 -1.62 35.31
C SER A 542 8.84 -2.28 34.42
N ILE A 543 9.98 -2.68 35.00
CA ILE A 543 11.03 -3.39 34.27
C ILE A 543 10.56 -4.80 33.91
N LEU A 544 9.94 -5.51 34.85
CA LEU A 544 9.41 -6.85 34.64
C LEU A 544 8.38 -6.88 33.49
N LYS A 545 7.44 -5.93 33.47
CA LYS A 545 6.42 -5.83 32.42
C LYS A 545 7.01 -5.65 31.01
N VAL A 546 8.13 -4.94 30.89
CA VAL A 546 8.82 -4.75 29.61
C VAL A 546 9.71 -5.95 29.28
N LEU A 547 10.34 -6.54 30.29
CA LEU A 547 11.14 -7.76 30.17
C LEU A 547 10.29 -8.93 29.66
N GLU A 548 9.09 -9.13 30.20
CA GLU A 548 8.11 -10.14 29.78
C GLU A 548 7.67 -10.00 28.32
N LYS A 549 7.73 -8.78 27.75
CA LYS A 549 7.42 -8.55 26.33
C LYS A 549 8.58 -8.90 25.40
N LEU A 550 9.82 -8.93 25.90
CA LEU A 550 11.05 -9.01 25.10
C LEU A 550 11.83 -10.31 25.30
N ALA A 551 11.63 -10.94 26.46
CA ALA A 551 12.36 -12.08 26.94
C ALA A 551 11.38 -13.03 27.64
N TYR A 552 11.79 -14.29 27.77
CA TYR A 552 11.05 -15.29 28.53
C TYR A 552 11.97 -16.02 29.49
N SER A 553 11.38 -16.62 30.52
CA SER A 553 12.11 -17.39 31.53
C SER A 553 11.61 -18.84 31.58
N PRO A 554 12.32 -19.81 30.96
CA PRO A 554 11.89 -21.21 30.92
C PRO A 554 11.76 -21.87 32.29
N ASP A 555 12.56 -21.42 33.26
CA ASP A 555 12.69 -21.99 34.60
C ASP A 555 12.19 -21.03 35.71
N GLY A 556 11.60 -19.89 35.32
CA GLY A 556 11.15 -18.83 36.22
C GLY A 556 12.28 -18.09 36.96
N ARG A 557 13.55 -18.34 36.63
CA ARG A 557 14.72 -17.72 37.28
C ARG A 557 15.65 -17.02 36.31
N HIS A 558 15.88 -17.60 35.14
CA HIS A 558 16.80 -17.09 34.14
C HIS A 558 16.04 -16.61 32.91
N TRP A 559 16.36 -15.41 32.45
CA TRP A 559 15.73 -14.75 31.32
C TRP A 559 16.61 -14.82 30.07
N GLN A 560 15.97 -15.01 28.92
CA GLN A 560 16.62 -15.05 27.61
C GLN A 560 15.78 -14.33 26.54
N LEU A 561 16.48 -13.67 25.60
CA LEU A 561 15.86 -12.91 24.51
C LEU A 561 14.98 -13.79 23.61
N GLY A 562 13.76 -13.33 23.36
CA GLY A 562 12.72 -14.03 22.62
C GLY A 562 11.38 -13.89 23.35
N GLN A 563 10.27 -14.04 22.65
CA GLN A 563 8.98 -14.20 23.32
C GLN A 563 8.77 -15.68 23.67
N GLU A 564 7.95 -15.94 24.69
CA GLU A 564 7.26 -17.23 24.74
C GLU A 564 6.53 -17.34 23.41
N GLU A 565 6.93 -18.35 22.65
CA GLU A 565 6.87 -18.41 21.19
C GLU A 565 5.40 -18.11 20.73
N GLY A 566 4.39 -18.46 21.56
CA GLY A 566 2.96 -18.32 21.28
C GLY A 566 2.38 -16.90 21.31
N LEU A 567 3.06 -15.92 21.94
CA LEU A 567 2.64 -14.52 21.90
C LEU A 567 2.98 -13.87 20.55
N GLN A 568 4.08 -14.31 19.94
CA GLN A 568 4.57 -13.81 18.65
C GLN A 568 3.67 -14.26 17.49
N LEU A 569 3.18 -15.50 17.55
CA LEU A 569 2.17 -16.02 16.63
C LEU A 569 0.85 -15.23 16.67
N THR A 570 0.44 -14.71 17.82
CA THR A 570 -0.83 -13.95 17.93
C THR A 570 -0.72 -12.58 17.22
N LEU A 571 0.43 -11.92 17.35
CA LEU A 571 0.72 -10.62 16.73
C LEU A 571 0.95 -10.73 15.21
N ASP A 572 1.61 -11.79 14.75
CA ASP A 572 1.89 -12.02 13.32
C ASP A 572 0.64 -12.38 12.50
N LEU A 573 -0.39 -12.96 13.14
CA LEU A 573 -1.55 -13.52 12.46
C LEU A 573 -2.79 -12.62 12.48
N ASN A 574 -2.74 -11.51 13.21
CA ASN A 574 -3.79 -10.48 13.26
C ASN A 574 -5.19 -11.07 13.61
N ILE A 575 -5.23 -11.94 14.62
CA ILE A 575 -6.43 -12.68 15.03
C ILE A 575 -7.14 -11.94 16.17
N GLU A 576 -8.46 -11.73 16.05
CA GLU A 576 -9.29 -11.24 17.15
C GLU A 576 -9.69 -12.38 18.10
N PRO A 577 -9.71 -12.18 19.44
CA PRO A 577 -10.10 -13.20 20.39
C PRO A 577 -11.56 -13.63 20.22
N ILE A 578 -11.77 -14.89 19.83
CA ILE A 578 -13.10 -15.51 19.90
C ILE A 578 -13.13 -16.45 21.12
N SER A 579 -13.95 -16.10 22.09
CA SER A 579 -14.24 -16.95 23.25
C SER A 579 -15.19 -18.07 22.83
N SER A 580 -14.63 -19.19 22.37
CA SER A 580 -15.40 -20.42 22.14
C SER A 580 -14.94 -21.54 23.08
N VAL A 581 -15.74 -22.60 23.20
CA VAL A 581 -15.43 -23.80 24.00
C VAL A 581 -15.31 -24.98 23.04
N LEU A 582 -14.24 -25.77 23.17
CA LEU A 582 -14.07 -27.01 22.40
C LEU A 582 -14.87 -28.13 23.05
N THR A 583 -15.59 -28.90 22.22
CA THR A 583 -16.28 -30.11 22.66
C THR A 583 -15.29 -31.22 22.99
N GLY A 584 -15.55 -32.02 24.02
CA GLY A 584 -14.72 -33.18 24.34
C GLY A 584 -14.68 -34.21 23.21
N LEU A 585 -13.50 -34.78 22.95
CA LEU A 585 -13.27 -35.89 22.01
C LEU A 585 -12.49 -37.01 22.69
N ASP A 586 -12.94 -38.25 22.50
CA ASP A 586 -12.25 -39.44 22.98
C ASP A 586 -11.28 -39.97 21.92
N PHE A 587 -10.00 -40.06 22.26
CA PHE A 587 -8.96 -40.60 21.37
C PHE A 587 -8.57 -42.03 21.78
N PRO A 588 -8.24 -42.92 20.82
CA PRO A 588 -7.66 -44.22 21.12
C PRO A 588 -6.39 -44.11 21.98
N LYS A 589 -6.27 -44.96 23.02
CA LYS A 589 -5.10 -44.98 23.93
C LYS A 589 -3.77 -45.30 23.25
N GLN A 590 -3.79 -45.90 22.07
CA GLN A 590 -2.59 -46.23 21.30
C GLN A 590 -2.43 -45.24 20.15
N ALA A 591 -1.31 -44.50 20.14
CA ALA A 591 -1.00 -43.47 19.15
C ALA A 591 -1.16 -43.94 17.68
N ASP A 592 -0.77 -45.18 17.39
CA ASP A 592 -0.85 -45.75 16.04
C ASP A 592 -2.26 -46.14 15.59
N LYS A 593 -3.25 -46.08 16.49
CA LYS A 593 -4.65 -46.43 16.21
C LYS A 593 -5.55 -45.20 16.10
N ILE A 594 -5.01 -43.99 16.26
CA ILE A 594 -5.75 -42.74 16.08
C ILE A 594 -6.05 -42.58 14.58
N PRO A 595 -7.33 -42.55 14.17
CA PRO A 595 -7.70 -42.42 12.77
C PRO A 595 -7.27 -41.09 12.15
N HIS A 596 -6.95 -41.11 10.87
CA HIS A 596 -6.57 -39.92 10.08
C HIS A 596 -7.62 -38.81 10.18
N ASP A 597 -8.89 -39.14 9.93
CA ASP A 597 -10.01 -38.19 9.99
C ASP A 597 -10.18 -37.58 11.39
N GLN A 598 -9.94 -38.36 12.45
CA GLN A 598 -10.04 -37.85 13.82
C GLN A 598 -9.03 -36.72 14.10
N ILE A 599 -7.83 -36.81 13.52
CA ILE A 599 -6.76 -35.80 13.66
C ILE A 599 -7.12 -34.53 12.89
N ILE A 600 -7.60 -34.68 11.64
CA ILE A 600 -8.05 -33.55 10.82
C ILE A 600 -9.19 -32.80 11.50
N TYR A 601 -10.19 -33.55 12.01
CA TYR A 601 -11.32 -32.97 12.73
C TYR A 601 -10.86 -32.20 13.97
N ALA A 602 -9.98 -32.79 14.79
CA ALA A 602 -9.44 -32.14 15.99
C ALA A 602 -8.76 -30.80 15.66
N LEU A 603 -7.90 -30.77 14.64
CA LEU A 603 -7.20 -29.56 14.21
C LEU A 603 -8.15 -28.51 13.61
N ALA A 604 -9.13 -28.93 12.81
CA ALA A 604 -10.12 -28.02 12.24
C ALA A 604 -10.96 -27.33 13.34
N LYS A 605 -11.39 -28.07 14.37
CA LYS A 605 -12.12 -27.48 15.50
C LYS A 605 -11.25 -26.53 16.31
N ILE A 606 -9.95 -26.82 16.50
CA ILE A 606 -9.01 -25.88 17.12
C ILE A 606 -8.95 -24.57 16.31
N ALA A 607 -8.82 -24.65 14.99
CA ALA A 607 -8.77 -23.47 14.12
C ALA A 607 -10.03 -22.60 14.25
N ILE A 608 -11.21 -23.21 14.16
CA ILE A 608 -12.50 -22.52 14.31
C ILE A 608 -12.59 -21.88 15.70
N ALA A 609 -12.14 -22.60 16.74
CA ALA A 609 -12.25 -22.12 18.11
C ALA A 609 -11.44 -20.84 18.37
N VAL A 610 -10.33 -20.65 17.64
CA VAL A 610 -9.49 -19.45 17.71
C VAL A 610 -9.80 -18.41 16.64
N GLY A 611 -10.88 -18.59 15.87
CA GLY A 611 -11.29 -17.63 14.84
C GLY A 611 -10.50 -17.70 13.52
N LEU A 612 -9.78 -18.80 13.29
CA LEU A 612 -9.21 -19.13 11.99
C LEU A 612 -10.21 -19.92 11.13
N LYS A 613 -10.01 -19.86 9.81
CA LYS A 613 -10.87 -20.53 8.82
C LYS A 613 -10.13 -21.76 8.28
N PRO A 614 -10.53 -22.99 8.65
CA PRO A 614 -9.91 -24.19 8.08
C PRO A 614 -10.36 -24.43 6.63
N TYR A 615 -9.44 -24.88 5.80
CA TYR A 615 -9.69 -25.49 4.50
C TYR A 615 -9.18 -26.94 4.56
N ILE A 616 -10.09 -27.90 4.56
CA ILE A 616 -9.80 -29.33 4.52
C ILE A 616 -9.59 -29.75 3.07
N GLY A 617 -8.67 -30.69 2.82
CA GLY A 617 -8.38 -31.20 1.48
C GLY A 617 -9.63 -31.67 0.73
N LYS A 618 -9.66 -31.44 -0.59
CA LYS A 618 -10.86 -31.69 -1.41
C LYS A 618 -11.28 -33.17 -1.41
N LYS A 619 -10.32 -34.09 -1.30
CA LYS A 619 -10.59 -35.53 -1.20
C LYS A 619 -11.24 -35.86 0.15
N GLU A 620 -10.74 -35.27 1.21
CA GLU A 620 -11.19 -35.45 2.59
C GLU A 620 -12.57 -34.79 2.78
N GLN A 621 -12.85 -33.64 2.15
CA GLN A 621 -14.20 -33.04 2.16
C GLN A 621 -15.28 -33.93 1.51
N SER A 622 -14.91 -34.75 0.53
CA SER A 622 -15.86 -35.57 -0.23
C SER A 622 -16.33 -36.83 0.51
N THR A 623 -15.54 -37.31 1.47
CA THR A 623 -15.76 -38.61 2.16
C THR A 623 -15.63 -38.52 3.68
N GLY A 624 -15.01 -37.47 4.20
CA GLY A 624 -14.69 -37.29 5.61
C GLY A 624 -15.89 -36.87 6.45
N TYR A 625 -16.09 -37.59 7.55
CA TYR A 625 -17.13 -37.36 8.52
C TYR A 625 -16.62 -37.79 9.90
N TRP A 626 -16.78 -36.94 10.91
CA TRP A 626 -16.38 -37.28 12.26
C TRP A 626 -17.29 -36.62 13.30
N ASN A 627 -17.60 -37.35 14.37
CA ASN A 627 -18.34 -36.85 15.53
C ASN A 627 -19.67 -36.10 15.19
N GLY A 628 -20.41 -36.57 14.20
CA GLY A 628 -21.69 -35.95 13.83
C GLY A 628 -21.62 -34.94 12.66
N GLU A 629 -20.43 -34.44 12.31
CA GLU A 629 -20.23 -33.36 11.34
C GLU A 629 -19.48 -33.86 10.08
N ALA A 630 -19.93 -33.42 8.90
CA ALA A 630 -19.20 -33.66 7.65
C ALA A 630 -18.09 -32.61 7.47
N PHE A 631 -16.95 -33.01 6.91
CA PHE A 631 -15.79 -32.10 6.76
C PHE A 631 -16.08 -30.90 5.87
N LYS A 632 -16.97 -31.05 4.88
CA LYS A 632 -17.44 -29.93 4.04
C LYS A 632 -18.12 -28.82 4.86
N ASP A 633 -18.77 -29.15 5.97
CA ASP A 633 -19.58 -28.20 6.76
C ASP A 633 -18.70 -27.38 7.72
N ILE A 634 -17.51 -27.90 8.06
CA ILE A 634 -16.53 -27.25 8.94
C ILE A 634 -15.30 -26.74 8.17
N SER A 635 -15.38 -26.64 6.84
CA SER A 635 -14.29 -26.22 5.96
C SER A 635 -14.73 -25.11 5.01
N LEU A 636 -13.80 -24.28 4.55
CA LEU A 636 -14.01 -23.38 3.43
C LEU A 636 -14.38 -24.16 2.15
N GLU A 637 -15.40 -23.68 1.44
CA GLU A 637 -15.93 -24.28 0.21
C GLU A 637 -14.91 -24.24 -0.95
N LYS A 638 -14.09 -23.20 -0.98
CA LYS A 638 -13.07 -22.98 -2.03
C LYS A 638 -11.76 -22.53 -1.39
N LEU A 639 -10.66 -22.99 -1.98
CA LEU A 639 -9.31 -22.58 -1.61
C LEU A 639 -9.13 -21.06 -1.88
N PRO A 640 -8.90 -20.24 -0.86
CA PRO A 640 -8.90 -18.77 -0.95
C PRO A 640 -7.56 -18.20 -1.46
N ILE A 641 -6.97 -18.84 -2.48
CA ILE A 641 -5.73 -18.39 -3.11
C ILE A 641 -6.03 -17.99 -4.55
N ASP A 642 -5.86 -16.71 -4.87
CA ASP A 642 -6.09 -16.17 -6.21
C ASP A 642 -4.86 -16.32 -7.11
N LYS A 643 -5.07 -16.55 -8.42
CA LYS A 643 -4.03 -16.68 -9.46
C LYS A 643 -3.06 -17.87 -9.30
N LEU A 644 -3.61 -19.07 -9.26
CA LEU A 644 -2.83 -20.31 -9.37
C LEU A 644 -2.94 -20.92 -10.76
N GLY A 645 -1.83 -21.47 -11.27
CA GLY A 645 -1.88 -22.40 -12.39
C GLY A 645 -2.75 -23.61 -12.03
N LYS A 646 -3.39 -24.23 -13.04
CA LYS A 646 -4.28 -25.39 -12.82
C LYS A 646 -3.57 -26.51 -12.05
N TRP A 647 -2.31 -26.77 -12.41
CA TRP A 647 -1.49 -27.82 -11.78
C TRP A 647 -1.13 -27.52 -10.32
N ASP A 648 -0.75 -26.27 -9.99
CA ASP A 648 -0.42 -25.87 -8.61
C ASP A 648 -1.66 -25.91 -7.71
N ARG A 649 -2.80 -25.43 -8.23
CA ARG A 649 -4.08 -25.49 -7.53
C ARG A 649 -4.50 -26.93 -7.26
N ASP A 650 -4.30 -27.82 -8.23
CA ASP A 650 -4.67 -29.23 -8.09
C ASP A 650 -3.86 -29.96 -7.03
N LYS A 651 -2.61 -29.55 -6.78
CA LYS A 651 -1.79 -30.08 -5.68
C LYS A 651 -2.14 -29.48 -4.32
N ILE A 652 -2.26 -28.17 -4.24
CA ILE A 652 -2.49 -27.47 -2.95
C ILE A 652 -3.87 -27.78 -2.39
N GLN A 653 -4.89 -27.91 -3.25
CA GLN A 653 -6.26 -28.23 -2.81
C GLN A 653 -6.38 -29.65 -2.21
N GLN A 654 -5.33 -30.47 -2.31
CA GLN A 654 -5.25 -31.84 -1.79
C GLN A 654 -4.40 -31.93 -0.51
N ILE A 655 -3.93 -30.80 0.04
CA ILE A 655 -3.33 -30.76 1.37
C ILE A 655 -4.44 -31.04 2.39
N ASP A 656 -4.20 -31.98 3.30
CA ASP A 656 -5.22 -32.48 4.23
C ASP A 656 -5.91 -31.37 5.03
N LEU A 657 -5.14 -30.37 5.51
CA LEU A 657 -5.70 -29.21 6.22
C LEU A 657 -4.80 -27.97 6.09
N ILE A 658 -5.40 -26.83 5.78
CA ILE A 658 -4.76 -25.50 5.79
C ILE A 658 -5.59 -24.57 6.67
N TRP A 659 -4.93 -23.79 7.53
CA TRP A 659 -5.60 -22.75 8.31
C TRP A 659 -5.40 -21.39 7.65
N PHE A 660 -6.49 -20.62 7.50
CA PHE A 660 -6.47 -19.27 6.95
C PHE A 660 -6.87 -18.24 8.01
N ASN A 661 -6.25 -17.06 7.96
CA ASN A 661 -6.70 -15.91 8.74
C ASN A 661 -7.97 -15.27 8.12
N ASN A 662 -8.49 -14.23 8.76
CA ASN A 662 -9.68 -13.52 8.26
C ASN A 662 -9.46 -12.76 6.94
N LEU A 663 -8.21 -12.49 6.58
CA LEU A 663 -7.80 -11.81 5.34
C LEU A 663 -7.61 -12.78 4.16
N GLY A 664 -7.62 -14.10 4.40
CA GLY A 664 -7.45 -15.13 3.39
C GLY A 664 -6.02 -15.60 3.19
N ASP A 665 -5.08 -15.25 4.07
CA ASP A 665 -3.69 -15.72 4.02
C ASP A 665 -3.53 -17.03 4.80
N ALA A 666 -2.71 -17.94 4.25
CA ALA A 666 -2.43 -19.23 4.88
C ALA A 666 -1.48 -19.06 6.08
N VAL A 667 -1.79 -19.75 7.17
CA VAL A 667 -1.17 -19.56 8.49
C VAL A 667 -0.41 -20.81 8.96
N PHE A 668 -1.03 -21.98 8.81
CA PHE A 668 -0.45 -23.29 9.04
C PHE A 668 -0.96 -24.25 7.97
N ALA A 669 -0.17 -25.28 7.66
CA ALA A 669 -0.63 -26.40 6.84
C ALA A 669 -0.19 -27.74 7.45
N PHE A 670 -1.08 -28.72 7.39
CA PHE A 670 -0.93 -30.02 8.04
C PHE A 670 -1.16 -31.15 7.02
N GLU A 671 -0.34 -32.19 7.12
CA GLU A 671 -0.45 -33.44 6.36
C GLU A 671 -0.39 -34.60 7.35
N VAL A 672 -1.40 -35.47 7.34
CA VAL A 672 -1.63 -36.52 8.33
C VAL A 672 -1.32 -37.89 7.71
N GLU A 673 -0.06 -38.29 7.83
CA GLU A 673 0.50 -39.42 7.11
C GLU A 673 0.39 -40.73 7.92
N THR A 674 -0.78 -41.36 7.87
CA THR A 674 -1.03 -42.64 8.57
C THR A 674 -0.63 -43.88 7.76
N SER A 675 -0.87 -43.87 6.43
CA SER A 675 -0.64 -45.02 5.55
C SER A 675 -0.04 -44.68 4.17
N THR A 676 -0.15 -43.42 3.73
CA THR A 676 0.33 -42.91 2.43
C THR A 676 1.84 -42.64 2.41
N PRO A 677 2.47 -42.53 1.21
CA PRO A 677 3.88 -42.15 1.10
C PRO A 677 4.12 -40.69 1.53
N ILE A 678 4.91 -40.51 2.59
CA ILE A 678 5.28 -39.22 3.20
C ILE A 678 5.81 -38.19 2.17
N THR A 679 6.43 -38.67 1.08
CA THR A 679 6.96 -37.81 0.02
C THR A 679 5.87 -37.03 -0.74
N THR A 680 4.64 -37.54 -0.79
CA THR A 680 3.53 -36.88 -1.49
C THR A 680 3.04 -35.64 -0.74
N GLY A 681 2.92 -35.70 0.59
CA GLY A 681 2.63 -34.52 1.41
C GLY A 681 3.72 -33.45 1.32
N ILE A 682 5.00 -33.88 1.29
CA ILE A 682 6.15 -32.99 1.10
C ILE A 682 6.07 -32.22 -0.23
N ASP A 683 5.73 -32.90 -1.32
CA ASP A 683 5.61 -32.26 -2.64
C ASP A 683 4.48 -31.22 -2.68
N ARG A 684 3.35 -31.46 -2.00
CA ARG A 684 2.24 -30.49 -1.92
C ARG A 684 2.65 -29.25 -1.11
N PHE A 685 3.36 -29.45 0.00
CA PHE A 685 3.92 -28.37 0.80
C PHE A 685 4.93 -27.50 0.03
N MET A 686 5.71 -28.09 -0.87
CA MET A 686 6.61 -27.30 -1.73
C MET A 686 5.85 -26.34 -2.64
N GLU A 687 4.70 -26.76 -3.18
CA GLU A 687 3.88 -25.88 -4.01
C GLU A 687 3.26 -24.74 -3.20
N LEU A 688 2.83 -25.03 -1.97
CA LEU A 688 2.33 -24.00 -1.06
C LEU A 688 3.42 -22.98 -0.68
N LEU A 689 4.65 -23.43 -0.41
CA LEU A 689 5.79 -22.57 -0.07
C LEU A 689 6.22 -21.62 -1.20
N LYS A 690 5.92 -21.94 -2.47
CA LYS A 690 6.19 -21.02 -3.58
C LYS A 690 5.29 -19.77 -3.51
N ILE A 691 4.14 -19.88 -2.86
CA ILE A 691 3.12 -18.83 -2.74
C ILE A 691 3.26 -18.09 -1.42
N TYR A 692 3.45 -18.87 -0.33
CA TYR A 692 3.61 -18.35 1.03
C TYR A 692 4.97 -18.79 1.61
N PRO A 693 6.09 -18.14 1.20
CA PRO A 693 7.43 -18.49 1.70
C PRO A 693 7.56 -18.40 3.23
N GLU A 694 6.76 -17.55 3.87
CA GLU A 694 6.68 -17.33 5.31
C GLU A 694 6.08 -18.50 6.10
N LEU A 695 5.48 -19.49 5.43
CA LEU A 695 5.06 -20.74 6.05
C LEU A 695 6.23 -21.67 6.38
N ALA A 696 7.46 -21.35 5.99
CA ALA A 696 8.63 -22.11 6.40
C ALA A 696 8.71 -22.21 7.94
N GLY A 697 8.71 -23.44 8.47
CA GLY A 697 8.65 -23.72 9.91
C GLY A 697 7.22 -23.86 10.48
N LYS A 698 6.19 -23.64 9.65
CA LYS A 698 4.76 -23.75 9.99
C LYS A 698 4.03 -24.83 9.16
N LEU A 699 4.79 -25.73 8.56
CA LEU A 699 4.30 -26.87 7.78
C LEU A 699 4.53 -28.15 8.58
N VAL A 700 3.44 -28.82 8.96
CA VAL A 700 3.49 -29.88 9.97
C VAL A 700 3.11 -31.23 9.37
N LEU A 701 4.05 -32.17 9.41
CA LEU A 701 3.82 -33.58 9.08
C LEU A 701 3.45 -34.36 10.34
N ILE A 702 2.23 -34.88 10.40
CA ILE A 702 1.74 -35.66 11.54
C ILE A 702 1.88 -37.14 11.20
N VAL A 703 2.66 -37.87 12.00
CA VAL A 703 2.93 -39.30 11.76
C VAL A 703 2.69 -40.13 13.03
N PRO A 704 2.29 -41.40 12.91
CA PRO A 704 2.36 -42.34 14.01
C PRO A 704 3.81 -42.56 14.48
N PRO A 705 4.07 -42.75 15.80
CA PRO A 705 5.41 -42.99 16.33
C PRO A 705 6.17 -44.12 15.61
N LYS A 706 5.48 -45.18 15.17
CA LYS A 706 6.09 -46.28 14.40
C LYS A 706 6.73 -45.86 13.07
N ARG A 707 6.33 -44.73 12.48
CA ARG A 707 6.81 -44.25 11.18
C ARG A 707 7.99 -43.27 11.27
N VAL A 708 8.41 -42.89 12.48
CA VAL A 708 9.47 -41.88 12.72
C VAL A 708 10.78 -42.23 12.05
N ASN A 709 11.23 -43.47 12.17
CA ASN A 709 12.50 -43.89 11.58
C ASN A 709 12.47 -43.79 10.05
N LYS A 710 11.31 -44.06 9.44
CA LYS A 710 11.09 -43.91 7.99
C LYS A 710 11.07 -42.42 7.59
N LEU A 711 10.42 -41.57 8.37
CA LEU A 711 10.43 -40.12 8.17
C LEU A 711 11.85 -39.54 8.28
N LYS A 712 12.59 -39.85 9.35
CA LYS A 712 13.97 -39.41 9.55
C LYS A 712 14.88 -39.87 8.42
N LYS A 713 14.70 -41.11 7.95
CA LYS A 713 15.43 -41.63 6.80
C LYS A 713 15.09 -40.86 5.51
N ILE A 714 13.81 -40.58 5.25
CA ILE A 714 13.41 -39.78 4.07
C ILE A 714 13.96 -38.36 4.15
N LEU A 715 13.87 -37.69 5.30
CA LEU A 715 14.41 -36.33 5.48
C LEU A 715 15.94 -36.30 5.33
N LYS A 716 16.64 -37.37 5.73
CA LYS A 716 18.10 -37.51 5.65
C LYS A 716 18.63 -37.94 4.27
N ASP A 717 17.91 -38.83 3.58
CA ASP A 717 18.33 -39.45 2.30
C ASP A 717 17.73 -38.73 1.06
N SER A 718 16.95 -37.66 1.26
CA SER A 718 16.24 -37.00 0.17
C SER A 718 17.23 -36.40 -0.85
N HIS A 719 16.93 -36.53 -2.15
CA HIS A 719 17.73 -35.97 -3.26
C HIS A 719 17.73 -34.43 -3.32
N TYR A 720 17.35 -33.76 -2.24
CA TYR A 720 17.20 -32.30 -2.13
C TYR A 720 18.46 -31.63 -1.53
N ILE A 721 19.55 -32.39 -1.35
CA ILE A 721 20.85 -31.91 -0.88
C ILE A 721 21.58 -31.25 -2.05
N GLY A 722 21.39 -29.93 -2.23
CA GLY A 722 22.16 -29.13 -3.18
C GLY A 722 21.55 -27.80 -3.68
N HIS A 723 20.36 -27.39 -3.25
CA HIS A 723 19.68 -26.16 -3.73
C HIS A 723 19.21 -25.29 -2.53
N PRO A 724 18.99 -23.95 -2.65
CA PRO A 724 18.54 -23.01 -1.60
C PRO A 724 17.21 -23.35 -0.86
N LEU A 725 16.66 -24.55 -1.04
CA LEU A 725 15.47 -25.12 -0.40
C LEU A 725 15.85 -26.37 0.42
N TYR A 726 16.54 -26.19 1.55
CA TYR A 726 16.68 -27.23 2.56
C TYR A 726 15.34 -27.41 3.30
N MET A 727 14.66 -28.54 3.15
CA MET A 727 13.34 -28.81 3.75
C MET A 727 13.39 -29.17 5.24
N GLU A 728 14.53 -29.66 5.76
CA GLU A 728 14.68 -30.05 7.19
C GLU A 728 14.53 -28.86 8.16
N ASN A 729 14.75 -27.64 7.66
CA ASN A 729 14.58 -26.39 8.41
C ASN A 729 13.24 -25.67 8.10
N LYS A 730 12.40 -26.24 7.21
CA LYS A 730 11.13 -25.64 6.76
C LYS A 730 9.91 -26.48 7.13
N LEU A 731 10.10 -27.77 7.37
CA LEU A 731 9.08 -28.70 7.83
C LEU A 731 9.29 -29.04 9.30
N VAL A 732 8.17 -29.19 9.99
CA VAL A 732 8.09 -29.69 11.36
C VAL A 732 7.34 -31.02 11.32
N TYR A 733 7.65 -31.93 12.24
CA TYR A 733 6.88 -33.17 12.38
C TYR A 733 6.42 -33.37 13.82
N SER A 734 5.24 -33.95 13.98
CA SER A 734 4.60 -34.20 15.27
C SER A 734 3.95 -35.59 15.30
N PHE A 735 3.64 -36.10 16.49
CA PHE A 735 2.97 -37.38 16.66
C PHE A 735 1.47 -37.28 16.81
N SER A 736 0.77 -38.28 16.29
CA SER A 736 -0.70 -38.40 16.40
C SER A 736 -1.18 -38.32 17.86
N ASN A 737 -0.44 -38.85 18.83
CA ASN A 737 -0.81 -38.73 20.25
C ASN A 737 -0.59 -37.33 20.84
N GLN A 738 0.39 -36.58 20.35
CA GLN A 738 0.59 -35.19 20.80
C GLN A 738 -0.61 -34.31 20.39
N ILE A 739 -1.19 -34.55 19.21
CA ILE A 739 -2.41 -33.86 18.78
C ILE A 739 -3.60 -34.22 19.69
N ALA A 740 -3.72 -35.50 20.07
CA ALA A 740 -4.76 -35.95 20.99
C ALA A 740 -4.62 -35.31 22.39
N GLU A 741 -3.40 -35.28 22.94
CA GLU A 741 -3.09 -34.66 24.23
C GLU A 741 -3.39 -33.16 24.22
N VAL A 742 -3.00 -32.46 23.16
CA VAL A 742 -3.28 -31.03 23.00
C VAL A 742 -4.78 -30.78 22.92
N TYR A 743 -5.51 -31.55 22.12
CA TYR A 743 -6.95 -31.39 22.00
C TYR A 743 -7.67 -31.65 23.33
N GLN A 744 -7.31 -32.72 24.05
CA GLN A 744 -7.89 -33.04 25.35
C GLN A 744 -7.63 -31.93 26.37
N LYS A 745 -6.39 -31.43 26.44
CA LYS A 745 -6.01 -30.31 27.31
C LYS A 745 -6.84 -29.06 26.99
N LEU A 746 -6.98 -28.70 25.72
CA LEU A 746 -7.73 -27.52 25.29
C LEU A 746 -9.24 -27.67 25.53
N SER A 747 -9.80 -28.86 25.34
CA SER A 747 -11.24 -29.16 25.58
C SER A 747 -11.62 -29.21 27.07
N SER A 748 -10.65 -29.40 27.97
CA SER A 748 -10.89 -29.40 29.42
C SER A 748 -11.07 -28.01 30.03
N SER A 749 -10.75 -26.95 29.27
CA SER A 749 -10.84 -25.56 29.71
C SER A 749 -12.24 -24.97 29.46
N THR A 750 -12.80 -24.28 30.45
CA THR A 750 -14.12 -23.61 30.34
C THR A 750 -14.09 -22.37 29.44
N LYS A 751 -12.90 -21.85 29.12
CA LYS A 751 -12.67 -20.75 28.19
C LYS A 751 -11.33 -20.95 27.51
N LEU A 752 -11.28 -20.82 26.18
CA LEU A 752 -10.04 -20.89 25.41
C LEU A 752 -9.39 -19.52 25.34
N GLU A 753 -8.28 -19.35 26.06
CA GLU A 753 -7.41 -18.18 25.92
C GLU A 753 -6.46 -18.41 24.73
N LEU A 754 -6.36 -17.43 23.81
CA LEU A 754 -5.54 -17.51 22.60
C LEU A 754 -4.09 -17.89 22.90
N SER A 755 -3.50 -17.32 23.95
CA SER A 755 -2.14 -17.61 24.39
C SER A 755 -1.94 -19.09 24.77
N ALA A 756 -2.94 -19.72 25.40
CA ALA A 756 -2.89 -21.13 25.76
C ALA A 756 -3.02 -22.06 24.55
N VAL A 757 -3.78 -21.66 23.53
CA VAL A 757 -3.89 -22.41 22.27
C VAL A 757 -2.60 -22.31 21.47
N PHE A 758 -2.01 -21.12 21.36
CA PHE A 758 -0.72 -20.96 20.67
C PHE A 758 0.42 -21.67 21.39
N ALA A 759 0.52 -21.59 22.71
CA ALA A 759 1.50 -22.38 23.47
C ALA A 759 1.32 -23.91 23.26
N SER A 760 0.08 -24.37 23.04
CA SER A 760 -0.21 -25.78 22.75
C SER A 760 0.08 -26.15 21.29
N ILE A 761 -0.09 -25.23 20.34
CA ILE A 761 0.35 -25.39 18.95
C ILE A 761 1.88 -25.46 18.89
N GLU A 762 2.59 -24.72 19.72
CA GLU A 762 4.05 -24.78 19.77
C GLU A 762 4.59 -26.05 20.38
N PHE A 763 3.86 -26.62 21.33
CA PHE A 763 4.13 -27.97 21.79
C PHE A 763 4.03 -28.99 20.64
N ILE A 764 3.11 -28.79 19.68
CA ILE A 764 3.03 -29.59 18.44
C ILE A 764 4.23 -29.29 17.52
N LEU A 765 4.74 -28.05 17.52
CA LEU A 765 5.83 -27.61 16.64
C LEU A 765 7.24 -27.93 17.17
N LYS A 766 7.41 -28.21 18.46
CA LYS A 766 8.70 -28.61 19.02
C LYS A 766 9.02 -30.04 18.57
N LYS A 767 10.20 -30.24 17.96
CA LYS A 767 10.68 -31.57 17.53
C LYS A 767 10.55 -32.52 18.72
N PRO A 768 9.75 -33.60 18.61
CA PRO A 768 9.61 -34.54 19.72
C PRO A 768 10.98 -35.18 20.01
N GLU A 769 11.49 -34.98 21.22
CA GLU A 769 12.55 -35.84 21.76
C GLU A 769 11.93 -37.23 21.99
N ILE A 770 12.62 -38.27 21.53
CA ILE A 770 12.18 -39.67 21.66
C ILE A 770 12.36 -40.11 23.10
#